data_AF-A0A4U1IQM3-F1
#
_entry.id   AF-A0A4U1IQM3-F1
#
_cell.length_a   1.000
_cell.length_b   1.000
_cell.length_c   1.000
_cell.angle_alpha   90.00
_cell.angle_beta   90.00
_cell.angle_gamma   90.00
#
_symmetry.space_group_name_H-M   'P 1'
#
loop_
_entity.id
_entity.type
_entity.pdbx_description
1 polymer ?
#
loop_
_entity_poly.entity_id
_entity_poly.type
_entity_poly.pdbx_seq_one_letter_code
_entity_poly.pdbx_strand_id
1 'polypeptide(L)'
;MQSRRWFEVKVQSPWRTARKQARRIILLPDGNHRKGESSRDYAAGAANVVGCAEHVALRGDVETLLVCIASRQNVDKRPEAFFDVVAAQFAWLRTEVREGRALVPCGIRCSVRGDLARMRAAGGARARLVASIEAACEATRSLPEPRMNLEFWIDYPDELAWERDVDLVLRTGAEEPDVVRPGFCLPPFVPCAATTTLWPDVHPEEIGALIDRGLRDAPSHFAPGYNLELALELARALPRARIPAPMRLTLPVCASAEEIDTRLGAFHADPTGEPAVEVSCLGPRGWGGHERALDDDTWYAIRIVPAARSAEGIAEDYDAVIAPGQAAPNVLLAAPSTAAAPVHPCAPTAQGILHALRRAVRFPVAHVLLQGADRSRGPSISVDPPWPAEILDLIEVTAAKPERSIEQIVRARLPSAAGADAERDLLVEAMSARVLGQALSEGLLLPDRSLRQGDRNYAYTGAYMMLRVPDEADPTGEGWERSAELAIRCMLAISAGDNGVFDRVLPGEMPDAWRARLQSAAHHLEAIARGERPAAPPVGPGMRIVDAIGKQWESLFSRHASASGALSQACRDALVRHYRANALERAPDVVDNPLVRRLGLGGPPRQEAIAHIEARYASRAPGPVGERIRRLLHEHAGDPARFADLQRELRLLLHIVDTAPTIAVEVLFLFCGLATPAEHVHEMRLRALIEVGQLADPTFRLANDLASLSRNGGDRDTGKESCLSILIPKGVSPSTGAAALERARALGETYLAWLEEHLGHAMARLAPAWPSMAEKVMRAVHVGRGVYRCAHYTTLSSEEMLALLGEVSRARPRRDPPANALAAPGSSASPVKPLLPLTGTG
;
A
#
# COMPACT_ATOMS: atom_id res chain seq x y z
N MET A 1 -15.16 -20.18 -14.37
CA MET A 1 -14.99 -19.98 -12.92
C MET A 1 -13.53 -20.23 -12.59
N GLN A 2 -12.76 -19.18 -12.31
CA GLN A 2 -11.39 -19.35 -11.80
C GLN A 2 -11.49 -19.69 -10.31
N SER A 3 -10.95 -20.84 -9.90
CA SER A 3 -10.87 -21.21 -8.48
C SER A 3 -10.18 -20.08 -7.71
N ARG A 4 -10.75 -19.66 -6.56
CA ARG A 4 -10.06 -18.77 -5.62
C ARG A 4 -8.66 -19.34 -5.36
N ARG A 5 -7.62 -18.55 -5.61
CA ARG A 5 -6.25 -18.93 -5.20
C ARG A 5 -6.13 -18.63 -3.71
N TRP A 6 -5.96 -19.69 -2.93
CA TRP A 6 -5.79 -19.63 -1.48
C TRP A 6 -4.34 -19.30 -1.14
N PHE A 7 -4.11 -18.57 -0.04
CA PHE A 7 -2.83 -18.58 0.65
C PHE A 7 -2.73 -19.90 1.43
N GLU A 8 -1.86 -20.79 0.98
CA GLU A 8 -1.75 -22.17 1.46
C GLU A 8 -0.76 -22.25 2.62
N VAL A 9 -1.24 -22.63 3.81
CA VAL A 9 -0.44 -22.70 5.02
C VAL A 9 -0.46 -24.11 5.59
N LYS A 10 0.73 -24.63 5.92
CA LYS A 10 0.87 -25.91 6.63
C LYS A 10 1.14 -25.67 8.11
N VAL A 11 0.34 -26.27 8.98
CA VAL A 11 0.71 -26.51 10.37
C VAL A 11 1.40 -27.87 10.44
N GLN A 12 2.51 -27.97 11.16
CA GLN A 12 3.47 -29.05 10.94
C GLN A 12 3.16 -30.38 11.66
N SER A 13 3.66 -31.52 11.15
CA SER A 13 3.48 -32.87 11.75
C SER A 13 4.49 -33.23 12.86
N PRO A 14 4.23 -34.30 13.67
CA PRO A 14 5.10 -34.78 14.76
C PRO A 14 6.35 -35.57 14.32
N TRP A 15 7.24 -35.88 15.28
CA TRP A 15 8.64 -36.23 15.05
C TRP A 15 9.24 -37.41 15.84
N ARG A 16 10.37 -37.96 15.35
CA ARG A 16 11.24 -39.01 15.91
C ARG A 16 12.68 -38.50 16.08
N THR A 17 13.45 -39.17 16.92
CA THR A 17 14.79 -38.78 17.42
C THR A 17 15.92 -38.81 16.39
N ALA A 18 16.83 -37.83 16.50
CA ALA A 18 18.06 -37.68 15.70
C ALA A 18 19.17 -38.71 16.04
N ARG A 19 20.11 -38.90 15.10
CA ARG A 19 21.34 -39.71 15.28
C ARG A 19 22.36 -38.96 16.15
N LYS A 20 23.29 -39.71 16.77
CA LYS A 20 24.20 -39.18 17.83
C LYS A 20 25.69 -39.13 17.48
N GLN A 21 26.17 -39.71 16.36
CA GLN A 21 27.61 -39.79 16.03
C GLN A 21 27.86 -39.64 14.52
N ALA A 22 29.09 -39.23 14.15
CA ALA A 22 29.57 -38.98 12.79
C ALA A 22 28.74 -37.92 12.04
N ARG A 23 28.78 -36.68 12.56
CA ARG A 23 27.85 -35.63 12.14
C ARG A 23 28.21 -35.04 10.78
N ARG A 24 27.18 -34.80 9.96
CA ARG A 24 27.23 -34.10 8.69
C ARG A 24 26.39 -32.84 8.78
N ILE A 25 27.01 -31.68 8.54
CA ILE A 25 26.37 -30.38 8.72
C ILE A 25 26.35 -29.64 7.40
N ILE A 26 25.18 -29.11 7.01
CA ILE A 26 25.08 -28.14 5.92
C ILE A 26 25.17 -26.73 6.48
N LEU A 27 25.93 -25.88 5.81
CA LEU A 27 26.01 -24.45 6.05
C LEU A 27 25.57 -23.70 4.79
N LEU A 28 24.55 -22.85 4.95
CA LEU A 28 24.10 -21.88 3.95
C LEU A 28 24.64 -20.48 4.29
N PRO A 29 25.75 -20.07 3.68
CA PRO A 29 26.31 -18.72 3.84
C PRO A 29 25.48 -17.68 3.06
N ASP A 30 24.52 -17.04 3.70
CA ASP A 30 23.66 -15.99 3.11
C ASP A 30 23.95 -14.61 3.71
N GLY A 31 23.72 -13.55 2.93
CA GLY A 31 23.90 -12.15 3.32
C GLY A 31 25.02 -11.39 2.60
N ASN A 32 25.82 -12.03 1.75
CA ASN A 32 27.00 -11.44 1.08
C ASN A 32 26.74 -10.16 0.26
N HIS A 33 25.49 -9.88 -0.16
CA HIS A 33 25.16 -8.69 -0.97
C HIS A 33 24.43 -7.59 -0.20
N ARG A 34 24.03 -7.81 1.06
CA ARG A 34 23.13 -6.88 1.76
C ARG A 34 23.82 -5.59 2.24
N LYS A 35 25.15 -5.48 2.09
CA LYS A 35 25.95 -4.29 2.49
C LYS A 35 26.29 -3.31 1.37
N GLY A 36 25.91 -3.59 0.12
CA GLY A 36 25.99 -2.62 -0.98
C GLY A 36 27.35 -2.47 -1.68
N GLU A 37 28.44 -3.09 -1.20
CA GLU A 37 29.76 -3.08 -1.86
C GLU A 37 30.13 -4.48 -2.40
N SER A 38 29.63 -4.80 -3.60
CA SER A 38 29.52 -6.18 -4.11
C SER A 38 30.81 -6.99 -4.28
N SER A 39 32.02 -6.42 -4.23
CA SER A 39 33.28 -7.17 -4.40
C SER A 39 34.04 -7.42 -3.09
N ARG A 40 33.97 -6.50 -2.12
CA ARG A 40 34.64 -6.65 -0.81
C ARG A 40 33.93 -7.67 0.07
N ASP A 41 32.60 -7.73 -0.01
CA ASP A 41 31.79 -8.60 0.84
C ASP A 41 31.99 -10.10 0.55
N TYR A 42 32.22 -10.49 -0.73
CA TYR A 42 32.51 -11.89 -1.07
C TYR A 42 33.90 -12.35 -0.63
N ALA A 43 34.88 -11.45 -0.59
CA ALA A 43 36.21 -11.78 -0.09
C ALA A 43 36.18 -12.05 1.42
N ALA A 44 35.47 -11.19 2.18
CA ALA A 44 35.21 -11.44 3.59
C ALA A 44 34.43 -12.75 3.80
N GLY A 45 33.39 -12.99 2.99
CA GLY A 45 32.65 -14.24 3.03
C GLY A 45 33.50 -15.48 2.75
N ALA A 46 34.43 -15.42 1.79
CA ALA A 46 35.33 -16.54 1.50
C ALA A 46 36.33 -16.80 2.64
N ALA A 47 36.88 -15.74 3.23
CA ALA A 47 37.73 -15.86 4.42
C ALA A 47 36.96 -16.47 5.61
N ASN A 48 35.69 -16.09 5.81
CA ASN A 48 34.85 -16.68 6.85
C ASN A 48 34.57 -18.16 6.63
N VAL A 49 34.48 -18.65 5.38
CA VAL A 49 34.32 -20.09 5.11
C VAL A 49 35.53 -20.86 5.62
N VAL A 50 36.74 -20.34 5.38
CA VAL A 50 37.98 -20.94 5.89
C VAL A 50 38.01 -20.93 7.41
N GLY A 51 37.83 -19.76 8.03
CA GLY A 51 37.87 -19.62 9.49
C GLY A 51 36.81 -20.48 10.21
N CYS A 52 35.59 -20.54 9.67
CA CYS A 52 34.54 -21.40 10.21
C CYS A 52 34.87 -22.89 10.03
N ALA A 53 35.37 -23.31 8.87
CA ALA A 53 35.74 -24.71 8.65
C ALA A 53 36.88 -25.15 9.57
N GLU A 54 37.89 -24.30 9.78
CA GLU A 54 38.99 -24.55 10.71
C GLU A 54 38.50 -24.64 12.16
N HIS A 55 37.64 -23.72 12.58
CA HIS A 55 37.01 -23.77 13.90
C HIS A 55 36.17 -25.04 14.11
N VAL A 56 35.37 -25.43 13.11
CA VAL A 56 34.54 -26.65 13.18
C VAL A 56 35.41 -27.90 13.22
N ALA A 57 36.51 -27.97 12.45
CA ALA A 57 37.43 -29.10 12.45
C ALA A 57 38.08 -29.32 13.83
N LEU A 58 38.34 -28.25 14.59
CA LEU A 58 38.90 -28.34 15.94
C LEU A 58 37.94 -28.99 16.96
N ARG A 59 36.63 -29.04 16.67
CA ARG A 59 35.64 -29.68 17.54
C ARG A 59 35.77 -31.21 17.58
N GLY A 60 36.19 -31.82 16.47
CA GLY A 60 36.37 -33.27 16.32
C GLY A 60 35.08 -34.11 16.28
N ASP A 61 33.89 -33.51 16.41
CA ASP A 61 32.60 -34.21 16.36
C ASP A 61 31.88 -34.15 15.00
N VAL A 62 32.41 -33.35 14.06
CA VAL A 62 31.89 -33.15 12.70
C VAL A 62 32.80 -33.84 11.69
N GLU A 63 32.27 -34.84 11.00
CA GLU A 63 33.02 -35.58 9.97
C GLU A 63 33.05 -34.80 8.65
N THR A 64 31.90 -34.23 8.26
CA THR A 64 31.74 -33.52 6.99
C THR A 64 31.00 -32.20 7.19
N LEU A 65 31.59 -31.10 6.71
CA LEU A 65 30.94 -29.80 6.58
C LEU A 65 30.64 -29.54 5.10
N LEU A 66 29.37 -29.36 4.76
CA LEU A 66 28.88 -29.08 3.41
C LEU A 66 28.59 -27.58 3.32
N VAL A 67 29.29 -26.87 2.44
CA VAL A 67 29.10 -25.42 2.24
C VAL A 67 28.42 -25.18 0.90
N CYS A 68 27.21 -24.64 0.96
CA CYS A 68 26.37 -24.35 -0.21
C CYS A 68 26.80 -23.03 -0.87
N ILE A 69 27.48 -23.10 -2.01
CA ILE A 69 28.02 -21.92 -2.70
C ILE A 69 27.00 -21.27 -3.62
N ALA A 70 26.32 -22.06 -4.45
CA ALA A 70 25.27 -21.57 -5.34
C ALA A 70 24.23 -22.66 -5.61
N SER A 71 22.96 -22.36 -5.33
CA SER A 71 21.85 -23.26 -5.65
C SER A 71 21.61 -23.33 -7.16
N ARG A 72 20.85 -24.33 -7.61
CA ARG A 72 20.35 -24.40 -8.99
C ARG A 72 19.72 -23.09 -9.48
N GLN A 73 18.87 -22.49 -8.64
CA GLN A 73 18.26 -21.20 -8.94
C GLN A 73 19.29 -20.06 -9.08
N ASN A 74 20.35 -20.05 -8.27
CA ASN A 74 21.42 -19.06 -8.41
C ASN A 74 22.18 -19.27 -9.72
N VAL A 75 22.45 -20.52 -10.09
CA VAL A 75 23.08 -20.87 -11.37
C VAL A 75 22.27 -20.34 -12.54
N ASP A 76 20.95 -20.45 -12.48
CA ASP A 76 20.05 -19.98 -13.55
C ASP A 76 19.88 -18.46 -13.60
N LYS A 77 19.89 -17.78 -12.46
CA LYS A 77 19.48 -16.37 -12.37
C LYS A 77 20.62 -15.37 -12.25
N ARG A 78 21.76 -15.77 -11.68
CA ARG A 78 22.86 -14.83 -11.41
C ARG A 78 23.61 -14.49 -12.71
N PRO A 79 24.09 -13.23 -12.84
CA PRO A 79 24.88 -12.83 -14.00
C PRO A 79 26.29 -13.44 -13.95
N GLU A 80 26.97 -13.50 -15.10
CA GLU A 80 28.36 -13.97 -15.22
C GLU A 80 29.32 -13.32 -14.19
N ALA A 81 29.15 -12.02 -13.94
CA ALA A 81 29.96 -11.26 -12.99
C ALA A 81 29.93 -11.83 -11.56
N PHE A 82 28.81 -12.44 -11.12
CA PHE A 82 28.74 -13.10 -9.82
C PHE A 82 29.71 -14.30 -9.78
N PHE A 83 29.69 -15.15 -10.82
CA PHE A 83 30.54 -16.35 -10.86
C PHE A 83 32.02 -15.98 -10.99
N ASP A 84 32.35 -14.90 -11.70
CA ASP A 84 33.73 -14.40 -11.77
C ASP A 84 34.27 -13.94 -10.41
N VAL A 85 33.45 -13.20 -9.64
CA VAL A 85 33.83 -12.78 -8.28
C VAL A 85 34.08 -13.98 -7.38
N VAL A 86 33.21 -15.00 -7.41
CA VAL A 86 33.38 -16.22 -6.61
C VAL A 86 34.59 -17.03 -7.09
N ALA A 87 34.82 -17.12 -8.40
CA ALA A 87 35.97 -17.85 -8.96
C ALA A 87 37.30 -17.24 -8.52
N ALA A 88 37.37 -15.91 -8.39
CA ALA A 88 38.55 -15.21 -7.87
C ALA A 88 38.84 -15.58 -6.40
N GLN A 89 37.80 -15.77 -5.58
CA GLN A 89 37.98 -16.18 -4.18
C GLN A 89 38.56 -17.60 -4.06
N PHE A 90 38.14 -18.53 -4.92
CA PHE A 90 38.73 -19.87 -4.94
C PHE A 90 40.16 -19.90 -5.50
N ALA A 91 40.50 -18.97 -6.40
CA ALA A 91 41.88 -18.78 -6.83
C ALA A 91 42.77 -18.30 -5.67
N TRP A 92 42.27 -17.37 -4.85
CA TRP A 92 42.93 -16.96 -3.60
C TRP A 92 43.07 -18.13 -2.63
N LEU A 93 41.98 -18.87 -2.35
CA LEU A 93 42.00 -20.02 -1.43
C LEU A 93 43.05 -21.06 -1.83
N ARG A 94 43.16 -21.36 -3.14
CA ARG A 94 44.18 -22.27 -3.67
C ARG A 94 45.59 -21.82 -3.30
N THR A 95 45.88 -20.52 -3.37
CA THR A 95 47.17 -19.95 -3.00
C THR A 95 47.42 -20.13 -1.50
N GLU A 96 46.45 -19.80 -0.65
CA GLU A 96 46.57 -19.97 0.80
C GLU A 96 46.79 -21.44 1.22
N VAL A 97 46.11 -22.38 0.57
CA VAL A 97 46.30 -23.83 0.80
C VAL A 97 47.71 -24.28 0.38
N ARG A 98 48.19 -23.85 -0.79
CA ARG A 98 49.52 -24.22 -1.31
C ARG A 98 50.66 -23.68 -0.45
N GLU A 99 50.45 -22.50 0.11
CA GLU A 99 51.42 -21.86 1.01
C GLU A 99 51.28 -22.37 2.45
N GLY A 100 50.42 -23.38 2.69
CA GLY A 100 50.24 -24.04 3.98
C GLY A 100 49.60 -23.15 5.05
N ARG A 101 48.92 -22.08 4.65
CA ARG A 101 48.32 -21.10 5.57
C ARG A 101 46.86 -21.37 5.92
N ALA A 102 46.15 -22.14 5.10
CA ALA A 102 44.73 -22.43 5.28
C ALA A 102 44.41 -23.91 5.10
N LEU A 103 43.42 -24.41 5.85
CA LEU A 103 42.78 -25.73 5.77
C LEU A 103 43.69 -26.93 6.09
N VAL A 104 44.83 -27.06 5.41
CA VAL A 104 45.78 -28.17 5.57
C VAL A 104 46.36 -28.26 6.99
N PRO A 105 46.75 -27.16 7.68
CA PRO A 105 47.22 -27.22 9.06
C PRO A 105 46.17 -27.78 10.03
N CYS A 106 44.89 -27.57 9.74
CA CYS A 106 43.76 -28.09 10.53
C CYS A 106 43.33 -29.51 10.09
N GLY A 107 44.02 -30.12 9.13
CA GLY A 107 43.71 -31.45 8.63
C GLY A 107 42.44 -31.52 7.79
N ILE A 108 42.06 -30.44 7.09
CA ILE A 108 40.84 -30.38 6.29
C ILE A 108 41.12 -30.76 4.85
N ARG A 109 40.38 -31.75 4.32
CA ARG A 109 40.41 -32.12 2.90
C ARG A 109 39.17 -31.57 2.18
N CYS A 110 39.39 -30.91 1.05
CA CYS A 110 38.33 -30.30 0.26
C CYS A 110 37.88 -31.16 -0.92
N SER A 111 36.59 -31.08 -1.25
CA SER A 111 36.06 -31.59 -2.52
C SER A 111 34.94 -30.69 -3.06
N VAL A 112 34.62 -30.84 -4.34
CA VAL A 112 33.53 -30.11 -5.01
C VAL A 112 32.47 -31.07 -5.52
N ARG A 113 31.20 -30.68 -5.37
CA ARG A 113 30.01 -31.50 -5.67
C ARG A 113 28.89 -30.67 -6.32
N GLY A 114 27.95 -31.36 -6.95
CA GLY A 114 26.77 -30.82 -7.65
C GLY A 114 26.82 -31.04 -9.17
N ASP A 115 25.99 -30.34 -9.94
CA ASP A 115 25.93 -30.51 -11.41
C ASP A 115 27.04 -29.73 -12.14
N LEU A 116 28.28 -30.22 -11.94
CA LEU A 116 29.47 -29.61 -12.54
C LEU A 116 29.48 -29.75 -14.07
N ALA A 117 28.81 -30.76 -14.61
CA ALA A 117 28.71 -30.96 -16.06
C ALA A 117 27.89 -29.82 -16.68
N ARG A 118 26.74 -29.47 -16.10
CA ARG A 118 25.93 -28.33 -16.54
C ARG A 118 26.67 -27.00 -16.41
N MET A 119 27.35 -26.79 -15.28
CA MET A 119 28.17 -25.58 -15.08
C MET A 119 29.28 -25.43 -16.13
N ARG A 120 29.91 -26.53 -16.54
CA ARG A 120 30.91 -26.53 -17.62
C ARG A 120 30.28 -26.31 -19.00
N ALA A 121 29.16 -26.98 -19.27
CA ALA A 121 28.44 -26.86 -20.54
C ALA A 121 27.94 -25.44 -20.80
N ALA A 122 27.60 -24.69 -19.75
CA ALA A 122 27.22 -23.27 -19.85
C ALA A 122 28.39 -22.36 -20.29
N GLY A 123 29.66 -22.80 -20.15
CA GLY A 123 30.84 -22.03 -20.53
C GLY A 123 31.13 -20.82 -19.61
N GLY A 124 31.95 -19.90 -20.11
CA GLY A 124 32.17 -18.58 -19.47
C GLY A 124 32.70 -18.64 -18.03
N ALA A 125 32.18 -17.76 -17.18
CA ALA A 125 32.51 -17.61 -15.77
C ALA A 125 32.06 -18.80 -14.93
N ARG A 126 30.96 -19.48 -15.31
CA ARG A 126 30.48 -20.70 -14.63
C ARG A 126 31.48 -21.84 -14.77
N ALA A 127 32.01 -22.07 -15.97
CA ALA A 127 33.07 -23.06 -16.19
C ALA A 127 34.38 -22.67 -15.46
N ARG A 128 34.75 -21.38 -15.46
CA ARG A 128 35.90 -20.87 -14.68
C ARG A 128 35.75 -21.13 -13.19
N LEU A 129 34.58 -20.90 -12.61
CA LEU A 129 34.31 -21.16 -11.20
C LEU A 129 34.57 -22.62 -10.84
N VAL A 130 34.04 -23.57 -11.63
CA VAL A 130 34.27 -25.01 -11.41
C VAL A 130 35.76 -25.31 -11.43
N ALA A 131 36.49 -24.83 -12.45
CA ALA A 131 37.93 -25.05 -12.56
C ALA A 131 38.72 -24.47 -11.38
N SER A 132 38.37 -23.27 -10.91
CA SER A 132 39.00 -22.65 -9.74
C SER A 132 38.80 -23.47 -8.46
N ILE A 133 37.59 -24.00 -8.24
CA ILE A 133 37.29 -24.81 -7.05
C ILE A 133 38.00 -26.15 -7.10
N GLU A 134 37.98 -26.83 -8.25
CA GLU A 134 38.71 -28.09 -8.43
C GLU A 134 40.20 -27.90 -8.16
N ALA A 135 40.79 -26.80 -8.63
CA ALA A 135 42.19 -26.48 -8.39
C ALA A 135 42.51 -26.19 -6.91
N ALA A 136 41.58 -25.57 -6.16
CA ALA A 136 41.72 -25.39 -4.71
C ALA A 136 41.58 -26.72 -3.96
N CYS A 137 40.63 -27.58 -4.36
CA CYS A 137 40.44 -28.89 -3.77
C CYS A 137 41.65 -29.80 -3.98
N GLU A 138 42.22 -29.79 -5.19
CA GLU A 138 43.43 -30.56 -5.54
C GLU A 138 44.60 -30.23 -4.60
N ALA A 139 44.75 -28.95 -4.21
CA ALA A 139 45.82 -28.51 -3.33
C ALA A 139 45.74 -29.14 -1.91
N THR A 140 44.58 -29.68 -1.52
CA THR A 140 44.39 -30.39 -0.23
C THR A 140 44.51 -31.92 -0.34
N ARG A 141 44.68 -32.47 -1.55
CA ARG A 141 44.66 -33.93 -1.81
C ARG A 141 45.79 -34.69 -1.11
N SER A 142 46.91 -34.02 -0.84
CA SER A 142 48.10 -34.61 -0.20
C SER A 142 47.90 -35.06 1.24
N LEU A 143 46.80 -34.65 1.91
CA LEU A 143 46.43 -35.14 3.23
C LEU A 143 45.84 -36.55 3.13
N PRO A 144 46.45 -37.63 3.63
CA PRO A 144 45.92 -39.00 3.53
C PRO A 144 44.78 -39.29 4.51
N GLU A 145 44.82 -38.71 5.71
CA GLU A 145 43.84 -38.89 6.78
C GLU A 145 43.31 -37.52 7.25
N PRO A 146 42.23 -37.01 6.64
CA PRO A 146 41.66 -35.74 7.06
C PRO A 146 40.94 -35.87 8.40
N ARG A 147 41.03 -34.83 9.22
CA ARG A 147 40.21 -34.66 10.43
C ARG A 147 38.76 -34.34 10.10
N MET A 148 38.54 -33.60 9.01
CA MET A 148 37.21 -33.22 8.52
C MET A 148 37.24 -33.10 7.00
N ASN A 149 36.14 -33.48 6.35
CA ASN A 149 35.92 -33.23 4.93
C ASN A 149 35.12 -31.93 4.75
N LEU A 150 35.61 -31.04 3.89
CA LEU A 150 34.90 -29.83 3.48
C LEU A 150 34.39 -30.01 2.04
N GLU A 151 33.08 -30.01 1.85
CA GLU A 151 32.46 -30.16 0.53
C GLU A 151 31.87 -28.83 0.04
N PHE A 152 32.37 -28.31 -1.08
CA PHE A 152 31.80 -27.15 -1.75
C PHE A 152 30.73 -27.59 -2.74
N TRP A 153 29.49 -27.15 -2.53
CA TRP A 153 28.34 -27.54 -3.35
C TRP A 153 27.89 -26.41 -4.29
N ILE A 154 27.81 -26.69 -5.60
CA ILE A 154 27.33 -25.75 -6.63
C ILE A 154 26.34 -26.44 -7.56
N ASP A 155 25.28 -25.74 -7.96
CA ASP A 155 24.15 -26.33 -8.70
C ASP A 155 23.61 -27.56 -7.95
N TYR A 156 23.51 -27.42 -6.63
CA TYR A 156 23.00 -28.49 -5.77
C TYR A 156 21.48 -28.64 -5.92
N PRO A 157 20.95 -29.86 -5.77
CA PRO A 157 19.53 -30.14 -5.83
C PRO A 157 18.80 -29.70 -4.55
N ASP A 158 17.48 -29.54 -4.63
CA ASP A 158 16.65 -29.20 -3.45
C ASP A 158 16.63 -30.36 -2.45
N GLU A 159 16.96 -31.58 -2.87
CA GLU A 159 17.02 -32.77 -2.05
C GLU A 159 18.40 -33.00 -1.39
N LEU A 160 19.33 -32.04 -1.45
CA LEU A 160 20.70 -32.19 -0.96
C LEU A 160 20.79 -32.80 0.45
N ALA A 161 19.97 -32.32 1.39
CA ALA A 161 19.99 -32.82 2.76
C ALA A 161 19.51 -34.27 2.88
N TRP A 162 18.61 -34.72 2.00
CA TRP A 162 18.22 -36.13 1.88
C TRP A 162 19.34 -36.97 1.30
N GLU A 163 19.95 -36.52 0.19
CA GLU A 163 21.01 -37.25 -0.50
C GLU A 163 22.25 -37.46 0.37
N ARG A 164 22.51 -36.53 1.29
CA ARG A 164 23.71 -36.53 2.13
C ARG A 164 23.48 -37.02 3.56
N ASP A 165 22.24 -37.33 3.91
CA ASP A 165 21.85 -37.85 5.24
C ASP A 165 22.43 -36.98 6.35
N VAL A 166 22.06 -35.69 6.34
CA VAL A 166 22.67 -34.66 7.19
C VAL A 166 22.00 -34.57 8.55
N ASP A 167 22.75 -34.16 9.56
CA ASP A 167 22.28 -34.09 10.96
C ASP A 167 21.84 -32.69 11.38
N LEU A 168 22.29 -31.65 10.68
CA LEU A 168 21.97 -30.26 10.99
C LEU A 168 22.12 -29.38 9.75
N VAL A 169 21.20 -28.43 9.62
CA VAL A 169 21.29 -27.35 8.63
C VAL A 169 21.45 -26.02 9.35
N LEU A 170 22.49 -25.27 8.97
CA LEU A 170 22.78 -23.95 9.48
C LEU A 170 22.51 -22.91 8.40
N ARG A 171 21.83 -21.82 8.76
CA ARG A 171 21.65 -20.68 7.87
C ARG A 171 22.04 -19.37 8.54
N THR A 172 22.80 -18.55 7.82
CA THR A 172 23.10 -17.17 8.23
C THR A 172 22.22 -16.19 7.45
N GLY A 173 22.21 -14.92 7.85
CA GLY A 173 21.45 -13.88 7.15
C GLY A 173 19.94 -14.14 7.07
N ALA A 174 19.38 -14.83 8.08
CA ALA A 174 17.93 -14.94 8.24
C ALA A 174 17.29 -13.55 8.20
N GLU A 175 16.14 -13.46 7.57
CA GLU A 175 15.52 -12.19 7.25
C GLU A 175 14.86 -11.55 8.49
N GLU A 176 14.38 -12.38 9.42
CA GLU A 176 13.84 -11.99 10.72
C GLU A 176 14.34 -12.96 11.81
N PRO A 177 14.51 -12.50 13.07
CA PRO A 177 15.03 -13.33 14.16
C PRO A 177 14.12 -14.50 14.54
N ASP A 178 12.85 -14.41 14.19
CA ASP A 178 11.77 -15.35 14.51
C ASP A 178 11.24 -16.11 13.28
N VAL A 179 11.98 -16.08 12.17
CA VAL A 179 11.63 -16.81 10.93
C VAL A 179 12.81 -17.66 10.48
N VAL A 180 12.54 -18.91 10.11
CA VAL A 180 13.54 -19.83 9.57
C VAL A 180 13.15 -20.22 8.15
N ARG A 181 14.10 -20.15 7.22
CA ARG A 181 13.91 -20.63 5.84
C ARG A 181 15.10 -21.52 5.45
N PRO A 182 14.92 -22.83 5.27
CA PRO A 182 16.04 -23.73 5.05
C PRO A 182 16.70 -23.57 3.67
N GLY A 183 15.95 -23.13 2.64
CA GLY A 183 16.49 -22.93 1.29
C GLY A 183 16.59 -24.20 0.44
N PHE A 184 16.18 -25.36 0.96
CA PHE A 184 16.08 -26.65 0.29
C PHE A 184 15.15 -27.59 1.09
N CYS A 185 14.79 -28.74 0.53
CA CYS A 185 13.95 -29.73 1.18
C CYS A 185 14.67 -30.38 2.36
N LEU A 186 14.13 -30.23 3.58
CA LEU A 186 14.67 -30.89 4.76
C LEU A 186 14.11 -32.30 4.93
N PRO A 187 14.97 -33.29 5.24
CA PRO A 187 14.49 -34.55 5.74
C PRO A 187 13.79 -34.35 7.06
N PRO A 188 12.80 -35.21 7.33
CA PRO A 188 12.31 -35.37 8.65
C PRO A 188 13.46 -35.56 9.65
N PHE A 189 13.40 -34.88 10.80
CA PHE A 189 14.26 -35.03 11.98
C PHE A 189 15.59 -34.27 11.90
N VAL A 190 15.81 -33.51 10.82
CA VAL A 190 16.98 -32.64 10.67
C VAL A 190 16.65 -31.25 11.19
N PRO A 191 17.25 -30.79 12.31
CA PRO A 191 17.09 -29.43 12.77
C PRO A 191 17.66 -28.43 11.77
N CYS A 192 16.99 -27.28 11.67
CA CYS A 192 17.48 -26.09 10.99
C CYS A 192 17.68 -24.99 12.03
N ALA A 193 18.93 -24.55 12.17
CA ALA A 193 19.32 -23.47 13.07
C ALA A 193 19.70 -22.24 12.24
N ALA A 194 19.10 -21.09 12.54
CA ALA A 194 19.32 -19.86 11.79
C ALA A 194 19.91 -18.73 12.64
N THR A 195 20.54 -17.75 12.00
CA THR A 195 20.89 -16.47 12.62
C THR A 195 20.65 -15.32 11.64
N THR A 196 20.27 -14.16 12.16
CA THR A 196 20.14 -12.92 11.38
C THR A 196 21.48 -12.30 11.04
N THR A 197 22.57 -12.70 11.71
CA THR A 197 23.94 -12.25 11.38
C THR A 197 24.26 -12.59 9.93
N LEU A 198 24.67 -11.59 9.14
CA LEU A 198 25.02 -11.79 7.73
C LEU A 198 26.33 -12.56 7.61
N TRP A 199 26.46 -13.42 6.61
CA TRP A 199 27.66 -14.27 6.44
C TRP A 199 29.01 -13.55 6.56
N PRO A 200 29.22 -12.36 5.96
CA PRO A 200 30.49 -11.63 6.11
C PRO A 200 30.83 -11.20 7.54
N ASP A 201 29.83 -11.12 8.43
CA ASP A 201 29.97 -10.66 9.82
C ASP A 201 29.99 -11.80 10.84
N VAL A 202 29.74 -13.02 10.38
CA VAL A 202 29.69 -14.18 11.27
C VAL A 202 31.09 -14.56 11.71
N HIS A 203 31.28 -14.61 13.03
CA HIS A 203 32.50 -15.14 13.63
C HIS A 203 32.46 -16.67 13.74
N PRO A 204 33.60 -17.37 13.61
CA PRO A 204 33.66 -18.83 13.72
C PRO A 204 33.04 -19.40 15.00
N GLU A 205 33.20 -18.69 16.12
CA GLU A 205 32.63 -19.05 17.42
C GLU A 205 31.09 -19.04 17.40
N GLU A 206 30.48 -18.15 16.62
CA GLU A 206 29.02 -18.08 16.45
C GLU A 206 28.49 -19.32 15.72
N ILE A 207 29.21 -19.79 14.69
CA ILE A 207 28.87 -21.04 14.00
C ILE A 207 29.01 -22.23 14.95
N GLY A 208 30.09 -22.28 15.74
CA GLY A 208 30.25 -23.29 16.79
C GLY A 208 29.10 -23.29 17.78
N ALA A 209 28.68 -22.12 18.25
CA ALA A 209 27.55 -21.96 19.16
C ALA A 209 26.20 -22.33 18.51
N LEU A 210 26.02 -22.05 17.21
CA LEU A 210 24.82 -22.40 16.48
C LEU A 210 24.69 -23.91 16.25
N ILE A 211 25.80 -24.59 15.96
CA ILE A 211 25.89 -26.06 15.90
C ILE A 211 25.44 -26.66 17.23
N ASP A 212 26.07 -26.19 18.29
CA ASP A 212 25.80 -26.60 19.67
C ASP A 212 24.33 -26.43 20.05
N ARG A 213 23.75 -25.26 19.74
CA ARG A 213 22.35 -24.95 20.01
C ARG A 213 21.42 -25.83 19.18
N GLY A 214 21.67 -25.94 17.87
CA GLY A 214 20.85 -26.74 16.96
C GLY A 214 20.79 -28.21 17.36
N LEU A 215 21.88 -28.75 17.92
CA LEU A 215 21.97 -30.15 18.34
C LEU A 215 21.47 -30.39 19.76
N ARG A 216 21.60 -29.42 20.69
CA ARG A 216 21.09 -29.53 22.06
C ARG A 216 19.59 -29.26 22.16
N ASP A 217 19.13 -28.20 21.51
CA ASP A 217 17.78 -27.64 21.70
C ASP A 217 16.78 -28.21 20.69
N ALA A 218 17.20 -29.16 19.85
CA ALA A 218 16.31 -29.90 18.97
C ALA A 218 15.25 -30.63 19.81
N PRO A 219 13.94 -30.40 19.56
CA PRO A 219 12.87 -31.05 20.31
C PRO A 219 12.99 -32.58 20.22
N SER A 220 13.03 -33.26 21.36
CA SER A 220 13.16 -34.73 21.44
C SER A 220 11.82 -35.48 21.50
N HIS A 221 10.72 -34.74 21.67
CA HIS A 221 9.36 -35.27 21.86
C HIS A 221 8.30 -34.27 21.36
N PHE A 222 7.03 -34.69 21.37
CA PHE A 222 5.89 -33.91 20.89
C PHE A 222 5.90 -32.46 21.41
N ALA A 223 5.90 -31.50 20.49
CA ALA A 223 5.46 -30.15 20.81
C ALA A 223 3.95 -30.21 21.14
N PRO A 224 3.48 -29.56 22.23
CA PRO A 224 2.05 -29.42 22.51
C PRO A 224 1.32 -28.75 21.33
N GLY A 225 -0.01 -28.93 21.20
CA GLY A 225 -0.80 -28.18 20.22
C GLY A 225 -1.22 -28.92 18.95
N TYR A 226 -1.41 -30.24 19.01
CA TYR A 226 -1.95 -31.05 17.90
C TYR A 226 -3.18 -31.86 18.28
N ASN A 227 -3.91 -31.45 19.32
CA ASN A 227 -5.18 -32.10 19.67
C ASN A 227 -6.33 -31.53 18.81
N LEU A 228 -7.40 -32.31 18.70
CA LEU A 228 -8.56 -31.93 17.90
C LEU A 228 -9.27 -30.68 18.47
N GLU A 229 -9.27 -30.49 19.79
CA GLU A 229 -9.87 -29.31 20.43
C GLU A 229 -9.24 -28.00 19.95
N LEU A 230 -7.92 -27.94 19.86
CA LEU A 230 -7.22 -26.75 19.38
C LEU A 230 -7.56 -26.44 17.92
N ALA A 231 -7.71 -27.46 17.07
CA ALA A 231 -8.13 -27.27 15.68
C ALA A 231 -9.55 -26.69 15.59
N LEU A 232 -10.46 -27.14 16.46
CA LEU A 232 -11.82 -26.61 16.55
C LEU A 232 -11.87 -25.20 17.16
N GLU A 233 -11.05 -24.92 18.18
CA GLU A 233 -10.87 -23.56 18.72
C GLU A 233 -10.37 -22.60 17.65
N LEU A 234 -9.38 -23.04 16.85
CA LEU A 234 -8.87 -22.25 15.75
C LEU A 234 -9.95 -22.00 14.68
N ALA A 235 -10.76 -23.01 14.34
CA ALA A 235 -11.87 -22.85 13.42
C ALA A 235 -12.87 -21.78 13.87
N ARG A 236 -13.16 -21.68 15.17
CA ARG A 236 -14.03 -20.63 15.72
C ARG A 236 -13.36 -19.26 15.76
N ALA A 237 -12.05 -19.22 16.02
CA ALA A 237 -11.32 -17.97 16.19
C ALA A 237 -10.91 -17.33 14.86
N LEU A 238 -10.74 -18.13 13.80
CA LEU A 238 -10.14 -17.69 12.54
C LEU A 238 -10.93 -16.58 11.82
N PRO A 239 -12.28 -16.63 11.70
CA PRO A 239 -13.07 -15.53 11.11
C PRO A 239 -12.90 -14.21 11.83
N ARG A 240 -12.82 -14.29 13.16
CA ARG A 240 -12.72 -13.14 14.07
C ARG A 240 -11.31 -12.56 14.11
N ALA A 241 -10.31 -13.34 13.68
CA ALA A 241 -8.91 -12.97 13.71
C ALA A 241 -8.51 -11.96 12.63
N ARG A 242 -9.38 -11.70 11.63
CA ARG A 242 -9.21 -10.75 10.53
C ARG A 242 -7.88 -10.94 9.77
N ILE A 243 -7.47 -12.20 9.56
CA ILE A 243 -6.30 -12.53 8.74
C ILE A 243 -6.70 -12.39 7.26
N PRO A 244 -5.84 -11.85 6.37
CA PRO A 244 -6.20 -11.74 4.95
C PRO A 244 -6.67 -13.07 4.34
N ALA A 245 -7.79 -13.01 3.61
CA ALA A 245 -8.46 -14.13 2.94
C ALA A 245 -8.36 -13.99 1.41
N PRO A 246 -8.51 -15.08 0.62
CA PRO A 246 -8.79 -16.45 1.04
C PRO A 246 -7.53 -17.18 1.57
N MET A 247 -7.63 -17.85 2.72
CA MET A 247 -6.53 -18.61 3.33
C MET A 247 -6.93 -20.06 3.66
N ARG A 248 -6.07 -21.00 3.27
CA ARG A 248 -6.27 -22.43 3.51
C ARG A 248 -5.19 -22.93 4.46
N LEU A 249 -5.62 -23.60 5.51
CA LEU A 249 -4.77 -24.13 6.55
C LEU A 249 -4.87 -25.65 6.59
N THR A 250 -3.76 -26.35 6.41
CA THR A 250 -3.68 -27.80 6.59
C THR A 250 -3.07 -28.10 7.96
N LEU A 251 -3.83 -28.76 8.85
CA LEU A 251 -3.41 -29.08 10.21
C LEU A 251 -3.42 -30.59 10.47
N PRO A 252 -2.29 -31.18 10.86
CA PRO A 252 -2.27 -32.52 11.40
C PRO A 252 -2.79 -32.53 12.84
N VAL A 253 -3.59 -33.54 13.20
CA VAL A 253 -4.09 -33.73 14.56
C VAL A 253 -3.87 -35.17 15.04
N CYS A 254 -3.60 -35.33 16.33
CA CYS A 254 -3.42 -36.61 17.00
C CYS A 254 -4.77 -37.23 17.40
N ALA A 255 -5.64 -37.46 16.43
CA ALA A 255 -6.96 -38.09 16.60
C ALA A 255 -7.22 -39.08 15.45
N SER A 256 -8.09 -40.07 15.68
CA SER A 256 -8.50 -40.99 14.61
C SER A 256 -9.43 -40.28 13.61
N ALA A 257 -9.51 -40.77 12.36
CA ALA A 257 -10.43 -40.20 11.38
C ALA A 257 -11.89 -40.23 11.87
N GLU A 258 -12.30 -41.31 12.54
CA GLU A 258 -13.64 -41.47 13.13
C GLU A 258 -13.92 -40.45 14.24
N GLU A 259 -12.93 -40.18 15.09
CA GLU A 259 -13.03 -39.17 16.15
C GLU A 259 -13.16 -37.75 15.56
N ILE A 260 -12.38 -37.44 14.53
CA ILE A 260 -12.44 -36.16 13.81
C ILE A 260 -13.80 -35.98 13.17
N ASP A 261 -14.28 -36.96 12.41
CA ASP A 261 -15.57 -36.90 11.70
C ASP A 261 -16.73 -36.71 12.71
N THR A 262 -16.71 -37.42 13.83
CA THR A 262 -17.72 -37.30 14.89
C THR A 262 -17.77 -35.88 15.47
N ARG A 263 -16.61 -35.29 15.80
CA ARG A 263 -16.54 -33.93 16.38
C ARG A 263 -16.85 -32.85 15.35
N LEU A 264 -16.46 -33.03 14.09
CA LEU A 264 -16.83 -32.13 12.99
C LEU A 264 -18.33 -32.15 12.71
N GLY A 265 -18.98 -33.32 12.79
CA GLY A 265 -20.43 -33.43 12.70
C GLY A 265 -21.15 -32.59 13.76
N ALA A 266 -20.67 -32.63 15.01
CA ALA A 266 -21.19 -31.79 16.09
C ALA A 266 -20.88 -30.30 15.89
N PHE A 267 -19.69 -29.97 15.38
CA PHE A 267 -19.27 -28.59 15.08
C PHE A 267 -20.15 -27.96 13.99
N HIS A 268 -20.44 -28.69 12.91
CA HIS A 268 -21.26 -28.22 11.79
C HIS A 268 -22.77 -28.20 12.12
N ALA A 269 -23.21 -28.96 13.12
CA ALA A 269 -24.59 -28.95 13.59
C ALA A 269 -24.92 -27.73 14.49
N ASP A 270 -23.92 -26.94 14.89
CA ASP A 270 -24.13 -25.70 15.67
C ASP A 270 -24.67 -24.57 14.77
N PRO A 271 -25.93 -24.13 14.95
CA PRO A 271 -26.54 -23.10 14.11
C PRO A 271 -25.94 -21.70 14.32
N THR A 272 -25.04 -21.53 15.29
CA THR A 272 -24.31 -20.27 15.52
C THR A 272 -23.00 -20.18 14.72
N GLY A 273 -22.68 -21.21 13.94
CA GLY A 273 -21.49 -21.25 13.08
C GLY A 273 -21.52 -20.16 12.01
N GLU A 274 -20.42 -19.39 11.91
CA GLU A 274 -20.24 -18.38 10.87
C GLU A 274 -19.92 -19.08 9.53
N PRO A 275 -20.61 -18.77 8.40
CA PRO A 275 -20.41 -19.45 7.10
C PRO A 275 -19.03 -19.20 6.46
N ALA A 276 -18.18 -18.39 7.07
CA ALA A 276 -16.90 -17.95 6.52
C ALA A 276 -15.77 -18.99 6.57
N VAL A 277 -15.93 -20.10 7.31
CA VAL A 277 -14.91 -21.18 7.44
C VAL A 277 -15.46 -22.53 7.02
N GLU A 278 -14.80 -23.14 6.05
CA GLU A 278 -14.98 -24.56 5.76
C GLU A 278 -13.99 -25.39 6.58
N VAL A 279 -14.46 -26.42 7.28
CA VAL A 279 -13.59 -27.38 8.00
C VAL A 279 -13.82 -28.79 7.45
N SER A 280 -12.78 -29.41 6.92
CA SER A 280 -12.82 -30.73 6.29
C SER A 280 -11.77 -31.69 6.87
N CYS A 281 -12.01 -33.00 6.74
CA CYS A 281 -11.13 -34.07 7.23
C CYS A 281 -10.62 -34.94 6.07
N LEU A 282 -9.36 -35.39 6.13
CA LEU A 282 -8.81 -36.36 5.19
C LEU A 282 -9.29 -37.78 5.54
N GLY A 283 -10.31 -38.25 4.82
CA GLY A 283 -10.87 -39.59 4.96
C GLY A 283 -10.05 -40.70 4.25
N PRO A 284 -10.46 -41.98 4.38
CA PRO A 284 -9.78 -43.12 3.73
C PRO A 284 -9.78 -43.06 2.19
N ARG A 285 -10.78 -42.40 1.59
CA ARG A 285 -10.96 -42.29 0.14
C ARG A 285 -10.46 -40.95 -0.44
N GLY A 286 -9.67 -40.19 0.31
CA GLY A 286 -9.31 -38.80 0.01
C GLY A 286 -10.09 -37.82 0.89
N TRP A 287 -10.09 -36.53 0.54
CA TRP A 287 -10.91 -35.51 1.20
C TRP A 287 -12.38 -35.90 1.03
N GLY A 288 -13.00 -36.42 2.10
CA GLY A 288 -14.31 -37.07 2.00
C GLY A 288 -15.45 -36.06 1.89
N GLY A 289 -16.27 -36.19 0.85
CA GLY A 289 -17.75 -36.06 0.89
C GLY A 289 -18.42 -34.71 1.16
N HIS A 290 -17.69 -33.66 1.53
CA HIS A 290 -18.25 -32.32 1.80
C HIS A 290 -17.47 -31.18 1.13
N GLU A 291 -16.78 -31.42 0.01
CA GLU A 291 -16.65 -30.33 -1.00
C GLU A 291 -18.06 -30.09 -1.57
N ARG A 292 -18.97 -29.51 -0.76
CA ARG A 292 -20.08 -28.73 -1.32
C ARG A 292 -19.40 -27.76 -2.28
N ALA A 293 -19.97 -27.58 -3.47
CA ALA A 293 -19.53 -26.53 -4.38
C ALA A 293 -19.26 -25.28 -3.54
N LEU A 294 -17.98 -24.90 -3.41
CA LEU A 294 -17.51 -23.90 -2.46
C LEU A 294 -18.49 -22.74 -2.51
N ASP A 295 -19.17 -22.47 -1.40
CA ASP A 295 -20.08 -21.34 -1.35
C ASP A 295 -19.25 -20.09 -1.65
N ASP A 296 -19.80 -19.15 -2.42
CA ASP A 296 -19.13 -17.90 -2.75
C ASP A 296 -18.84 -17.08 -1.47
N ASP A 297 -19.36 -17.49 -0.32
CA ASP A 297 -19.10 -16.87 0.98
C ASP A 297 -17.97 -17.53 1.80
N THR A 298 -17.25 -18.53 1.27
CA THR A 298 -16.13 -19.18 1.98
C THR A 298 -14.83 -18.38 1.87
N TRP A 299 -14.31 -17.91 3.02
CA TRP A 299 -13.09 -17.07 3.09
C TRP A 299 -11.90 -17.81 3.72
N TYR A 300 -12.17 -18.82 4.54
CA TYR A 300 -11.15 -19.65 5.17
C TYR A 300 -11.47 -21.13 4.98
N ALA A 301 -10.43 -21.94 4.81
CA ALA A 301 -10.56 -23.39 4.77
C ALA A 301 -9.57 -24.03 5.74
N ILE A 302 -10.04 -24.95 6.58
CA ILE A 302 -9.25 -25.70 7.55
C ILE A 302 -9.35 -27.18 7.17
N ARG A 303 -8.21 -27.74 6.78
CA ARG A 303 -8.02 -29.14 6.38
C ARG A 303 -7.38 -29.89 7.53
N ILE A 304 -8.15 -30.74 8.21
CA ILE A 304 -7.67 -31.57 9.31
C ILE A 304 -7.16 -32.91 8.78
N VAL A 305 -5.93 -33.28 9.10
CA VAL A 305 -5.28 -34.53 8.67
C VAL A 305 -4.95 -35.38 9.90
N PRO A 306 -5.34 -36.67 9.96
CA PRO A 306 -4.85 -37.56 11.01
C PRO A 306 -3.33 -37.66 10.97
N ALA A 307 -2.64 -37.37 12.08
CA ALA A 307 -1.17 -37.34 12.13
C ALA A 307 -0.52 -38.67 11.69
N ALA A 308 -1.18 -39.81 11.96
CA ALA A 308 -0.73 -41.13 11.49
C ALA A 308 -0.65 -41.26 9.96
N ARG A 309 -1.39 -40.42 9.22
CA ARG A 309 -1.48 -40.42 7.75
C ARG A 309 -0.81 -39.21 7.11
N SER A 310 -0.16 -38.34 7.89
CA SER A 310 0.42 -37.09 7.34
C SER A 310 1.59 -37.33 6.38
N ALA A 311 2.21 -38.51 6.42
CA ALA A 311 3.22 -38.94 5.45
C ALA A 311 2.63 -39.43 4.13
N GLU A 312 1.35 -39.84 4.12
CA GLU A 312 0.62 -40.28 2.92
C GLU A 312 0.02 -39.09 2.14
N GLY A 313 -0.07 -37.92 2.80
CA GLY A 313 -0.84 -36.77 2.36
C GLY A 313 0.01 -35.60 1.85
N ILE A 314 0.12 -35.54 0.52
CA ILE A 314 0.19 -34.32 -0.30
C ILE A 314 1.54 -33.57 -0.32
N ALA A 315 2.29 -33.79 -1.41
CA ALA A 315 3.30 -32.86 -1.92
C ALA A 315 2.60 -31.61 -2.50
N GLU A 316 2.02 -30.79 -1.62
CA GLU A 316 1.45 -29.48 -1.95
C GLU A 316 2.51 -28.40 -1.72
N ASP A 317 2.62 -27.44 -2.64
CA ASP A 317 3.44 -26.24 -2.45
C ASP A 317 2.71 -25.33 -1.45
N TYR A 318 3.29 -25.12 -0.27
CA TYR A 318 2.75 -24.21 0.73
C TYR A 318 3.45 -22.85 0.66
N ASP A 319 2.70 -21.77 0.86
CA ASP A 319 3.23 -20.41 0.92
C ASP A 319 3.96 -20.14 2.25
N ALA A 320 3.57 -20.81 3.33
CA ALA A 320 4.21 -20.70 4.64
C ALA A 320 3.99 -21.95 5.51
N VAL A 321 4.85 -22.11 6.52
CA VAL A 321 4.76 -23.18 7.53
C VAL A 321 4.65 -22.57 8.93
N ILE A 322 3.68 -23.03 9.71
CA ILE A 322 3.54 -22.67 11.13
C ILE A 322 4.01 -23.84 11.99
N ALA A 323 4.86 -23.55 12.99
CA ALA A 323 5.47 -24.54 13.86
C ALA A 323 5.11 -24.31 15.35
N PRO A 324 3.91 -24.75 15.79
CA PRO A 324 3.48 -24.61 17.18
C PRO A 324 4.37 -25.39 18.15
N GLY A 325 4.65 -24.79 19.31
CA GLY A 325 5.48 -25.34 20.38
C GLY A 325 6.97 -25.40 20.06
N GLN A 326 7.42 -24.79 18.97
CA GLN A 326 8.84 -24.60 18.63
C GLN A 326 9.23 -23.14 18.87
N ALA A 327 10.53 -22.89 19.11
CA ALA A 327 11.06 -21.56 19.33
C ALA A 327 12.18 -21.25 18.32
N ALA A 328 12.18 -20.04 17.78
CA ALA A 328 13.29 -19.58 16.97
C ALA A 328 14.59 -19.47 17.82
N PRO A 329 15.76 -19.69 17.20
CA PRO A 329 15.99 -19.88 15.77
C PRO A 329 16.13 -21.36 15.33
N ASN A 330 15.69 -22.32 16.16
CA ASN A 330 15.87 -23.75 15.90
C ASN A 330 14.54 -24.42 15.63
N VAL A 331 14.37 -24.93 14.42
CA VAL A 331 13.14 -25.62 14.00
C VAL A 331 13.43 -27.00 13.45
N LEU A 332 12.47 -27.91 13.58
CA LEU A 332 12.46 -29.22 12.94
C LEU A 332 11.33 -29.18 11.89
N LEU A 333 11.51 -29.54 10.59
CA LEU A 333 10.42 -29.52 9.55
C LEU A 333 9.91 -30.88 8.95
N ALA A 334 8.64 -31.27 9.22
CA ALA A 334 8.18 -32.69 9.17
C ALA A 334 7.82 -33.23 7.79
N ALA A 335 7.95 -32.42 6.74
CA ALA A 335 7.70 -32.86 5.38
C ALA A 335 8.37 -31.91 4.39
N PRO A 336 8.61 -32.37 3.14
CA PRO A 336 9.10 -31.54 2.05
C PRO A 336 8.01 -30.57 1.60
N SER A 337 7.86 -29.45 2.30
CA SER A 337 7.39 -28.25 1.62
C SER A 337 8.51 -27.79 0.69
N THR A 338 8.17 -27.11 -0.40
CA THR A 338 9.16 -26.48 -1.27
C THR A 338 10.20 -25.73 -0.45
N ALA A 339 11.46 -25.89 -0.86
CA ALA A 339 12.68 -25.31 -0.31
C ALA A 339 12.60 -23.87 0.24
N ALA A 340 11.61 -23.09 -0.19
CA ALA A 340 11.49 -21.65 -0.01
C ALA A 340 10.45 -21.18 1.02
N ALA A 341 9.55 -22.03 1.52
CA ALA A 341 8.48 -21.55 2.43
C ALA A 341 9.07 -21.06 3.78
N PRO A 342 8.75 -19.84 4.23
CA PRO A 342 9.17 -19.36 5.55
C PRO A 342 8.46 -20.13 6.66
N VAL A 343 9.21 -20.46 7.70
CA VAL A 343 8.74 -21.17 8.88
C VAL A 343 8.58 -20.19 10.03
N HIS A 344 7.40 -20.19 10.65
CA HIS A 344 7.04 -19.32 11.76
C HIS A 344 6.79 -20.15 13.04
N PRO A 345 7.79 -20.27 13.94
CA PRO A 345 7.63 -20.90 15.25
C PRO A 345 6.70 -20.09 16.15
N CYS A 346 5.86 -20.75 16.94
CA CYS A 346 4.92 -20.05 17.81
C CYS A 346 4.51 -20.86 19.05
N ALA A 347 3.83 -20.19 19.98
CA ALA A 347 3.22 -20.86 21.13
C ALA A 347 2.12 -21.86 20.67
N PRO A 348 1.97 -23.01 21.36
CA PRO A 348 1.02 -24.05 20.99
C PRO A 348 -0.41 -23.74 21.45
N THR A 349 -0.91 -22.56 21.11
CA THR A 349 -2.24 -22.06 21.47
C THR A 349 -2.92 -21.46 20.23
N ALA A 350 -4.25 -21.35 20.23
CA ALA A 350 -4.98 -20.80 19.08
C ALA A 350 -4.48 -19.38 18.76
N GLN A 351 -4.29 -18.55 19.80
CA GLN A 351 -3.76 -17.20 19.64
C GLN A 351 -2.30 -17.18 19.14
N GLY A 352 -1.47 -18.13 19.58
CA GLY A 352 -0.09 -18.28 19.09
C GLY A 352 -0.05 -18.63 17.60
N ILE A 353 -0.91 -19.55 17.16
CA ILE A 353 -1.07 -19.92 15.75
C ILE A 353 -1.59 -18.73 14.93
N LEU A 354 -2.63 -18.04 15.39
CA LEU A 354 -3.17 -16.86 14.71
C LEU A 354 -2.13 -15.73 14.58
N HIS A 355 -1.31 -15.50 15.60
CA HIS A 355 -0.22 -14.54 15.53
C HIS A 355 0.83 -14.96 14.49
N ALA A 356 1.19 -16.24 14.45
CA ALA A 356 2.10 -16.79 13.46
C ALA A 356 1.55 -16.66 12.03
N LEU A 357 0.25 -16.91 11.82
CA LEU A 357 -0.42 -16.71 10.54
C LEU A 357 -0.37 -15.26 10.08
N ARG A 358 -0.57 -14.28 10.98
CA ARG A 358 -0.42 -12.86 10.63
C ARG A 358 1.00 -12.53 10.19
N ARG A 359 2.01 -13.06 10.87
CA ARG A 359 3.42 -12.91 10.45
C ARG A 359 3.67 -13.57 9.10
N ALA A 360 3.18 -14.80 8.91
CA ALA A 360 3.32 -15.53 7.66
C ALA A 360 2.74 -14.79 6.45
N VAL A 361 1.59 -14.14 6.61
CA VAL A 361 1.00 -13.32 5.54
C VAL A 361 1.80 -12.03 5.30
N ARG A 362 2.39 -11.43 6.35
CA ARG A 362 3.22 -10.21 6.23
C ARG A 362 4.63 -10.48 5.70
N PHE A 363 5.16 -11.67 5.89
CA PHE A 363 6.56 -11.98 5.58
C PHE A 363 6.91 -11.79 4.09
N PRO A 364 6.13 -12.31 3.11
CA PRO A 364 6.38 -12.07 1.69
C PRO A 364 6.34 -10.60 1.28
N VAL A 365 5.65 -9.78 2.08
CA VAL A 365 5.47 -8.34 1.86
C VAL A 365 6.65 -7.55 2.40
N ALA A 366 7.11 -7.85 3.62
CA ALA A 366 8.27 -7.19 4.21
C ALA A 366 9.57 -7.52 3.45
N HIS A 367 9.62 -8.68 2.78
CA HIS A 367 10.83 -9.19 2.13
C HIS A 367 10.65 -9.43 0.63
N VAL A 368 10.10 -8.46 -0.10
CA VAL A 368 9.77 -8.52 -1.54
C VAL A 368 10.95 -8.99 -2.41
N LEU A 369 12.19 -8.62 -2.05
CA LEU A 369 13.40 -9.00 -2.79
C LEU A 369 13.65 -10.52 -2.81
N LEU A 370 13.13 -11.27 -1.83
CA LEU A 370 13.23 -12.73 -1.80
C LEU A 370 12.38 -13.40 -2.89
N GLN A 371 11.30 -12.75 -3.32
CA GLN A 371 10.44 -13.25 -4.41
C GLN A 371 11.16 -13.26 -5.77
N GLY A 372 12.26 -12.50 -5.93
CA GLY A 372 13.07 -12.50 -7.16
C GLY A 372 13.87 -13.78 -7.36
N ALA A 373 14.27 -14.45 -6.27
CA ALA A 373 15.00 -15.72 -6.30
C ALA A 373 14.10 -16.93 -6.57
N ASP A 374 12.78 -16.84 -6.37
CA ASP A 374 11.82 -17.97 -6.42
C ASP A 374 10.76 -17.90 -7.56
N ARG A 375 10.94 -17.04 -8.58
CA ARG A 375 9.98 -16.94 -9.70
C ARG A 375 9.99 -18.15 -10.66
N SER A 376 9.38 -19.26 -10.27
CA SER A 376 8.66 -20.16 -11.21
C SER A 376 7.14 -20.15 -10.97
N ARG A 377 6.68 -19.63 -9.82
CA ARG A 377 5.26 -19.36 -9.55
C ARG A 377 5.17 -18.04 -8.79
N GLY A 378 4.88 -16.97 -9.52
CA GLY A 378 4.95 -15.61 -8.97
C GLY A 378 3.97 -15.36 -7.82
N PRO A 379 4.38 -14.57 -6.82
CA PRO A 379 3.49 -13.70 -6.08
C PRO A 379 3.54 -12.30 -6.71
N SER A 380 2.44 -11.88 -7.30
CA SER A 380 2.10 -10.45 -7.36
C SER A 380 1.10 -10.19 -6.25
N ILE A 381 1.54 -10.27 -5.00
CA ILE A 381 0.80 -9.74 -3.86
C ILE A 381 1.82 -9.15 -2.88
N SER A 382 2.36 -7.98 -3.25
CA SER A 382 2.76 -7.00 -2.25
C SER A 382 1.47 -6.43 -1.69
N VAL A 383 1.17 -6.67 -0.42
CA VAL A 383 0.20 -5.86 0.32
C VAL A 383 0.85 -5.50 1.64
N ASP A 384 1.70 -4.47 1.59
CA ASP A 384 2.05 -3.70 2.78
C ASP A 384 0.76 -3.41 3.56
N PRO A 385 0.78 -3.45 4.91
CA PRO A 385 -0.36 -2.97 5.66
C PRO A 385 -0.74 -1.59 5.14
N PRO A 386 -2.03 -1.38 4.84
CA PRO A 386 -2.47 -0.29 3.98
C PRO A 386 -2.21 1.11 4.53
N TRP A 387 -2.02 1.19 5.84
CA TRP A 387 -1.77 2.39 6.61
C TRP A 387 -0.77 2.09 7.73
N PRO A 388 -0.15 3.13 8.33
CA PRO A 388 0.66 2.98 9.54
C PRO A 388 -0.09 2.24 10.65
N ALA A 389 0.65 1.56 11.54
CA ALA A 389 0.08 0.73 12.59
C ALA A 389 -0.85 1.52 13.52
N GLU A 390 -0.57 2.80 13.73
CA GLU A 390 -1.32 3.75 14.53
C GLU A 390 -2.74 3.96 13.98
N ILE A 391 -2.87 4.07 12.65
CA ILE A 391 -4.16 4.23 11.99
C ILE A 391 -4.95 2.91 12.00
N LEU A 392 -4.26 1.78 11.84
CA LEU A 392 -4.90 0.46 11.95
C LEU A 392 -5.46 0.22 13.35
N ASP A 393 -4.71 0.57 14.40
CA ASP A 393 -5.17 0.50 15.78
C ASP A 393 -6.37 1.45 16.03
N LEU A 394 -6.35 2.67 15.49
CA LEU A 394 -7.51 3.57 15.56
C LEU A 394 -8.73 3.04 14.80
N ILE A 395 -8.56 2.38 13.65
CA ILE A 395 -9.65 1.71 12.93
C ILE A 395 -10.25 0.62 13.82
N GLU A 396 -9.42 -0.21 14.45
CA GLU A 396 -9.88 -1.28 15.34
C GLU A 396 -10.64 -0.72 16.54
N VAL A 397 -10.12 0.31 17.19
CA VAL A 397 -10.72 0.90 18.40
C VAL A 397 -12.03 1.63 18.09
N THR A 398 -12.08 2.38 16.99
CA THR A 398 -13.31 3.08 16.58
C THR A 398 -14.38 2.11 16.09
N ALA A 399 -13.99 0.98 15.48
CA ALA A 399 -14.92 -0.08 15.08
C ALA A 399 -15.43 -0.92 16.28
N ALA A 400 -14.60 -1.14 17.30
CA ALA A 400 -14.99 -1.91 18.48
C ALA A 400 -15.94 -1.15 19.43
N LYS A 401 -16.02 0.19 19.31
CA LYS A 401 -16.81 1.08 20.17
C LYS A 401 -17.57 2.13 19.34
N PRO A 402 -18.47 1.72 18.43
CA PRO A 402 -19.16 2.64 17.53
C PRO A 402 -20.04 3.65 18.25
N GLU A 403 -20.48 3.35 19.47
CA GLU A 403 -21.32 4.21 20.31
C GLU A 403 -20.57 5.36 21.00
N ARG A 404 -19.23 5.28 21.09
CA ARG A 404 -18.43 6.36 21.70
C ARG A 404 -18.15 7.45 20.69
N SER A 405 -18.19 8.71 21.13
CA SER A 405 -17.72 9.82 20.30
C SER A 405 -16.20 9.72 20.07
N ILE A 406 -15.69 10.28 18.97
CA ILE A 406 -14.24 10.42 18.74
C ILE A 406 -13.61 11.17 19.90
N GLU A 407 -14.24 12.23 20.40
CA GLU A 407 -13.70 12.97 21.53
C GLU A 407 -13.55 12.11 22.80
N GLN A 408 -14.49 11.20 23.07
CA GLN A 408 -14.38 10.25 24.19
C GLN A 408 -13.25 9.24 23.97
N ILE A 409 -13.04 8.78 22.73
CA ILE A 409 -11.95 7.87 22.37
C ILE A 409 -10.60 8.57 22.54
N VAL A 410 -10.47 9.79 22.03
CA VAL A 410 -9.25 10.61 22.14
C VAL A 410 -8.95 10.94 23.60
N ARG A 411 -9.92 11.38 24.38
CA ARG A 411 -9.72 11.70 25.82
C ARG A 411 -9.21 10.51 26.62
N ALA A 412 -9.60 9.28 26.26
CA ALA A 412 -9.12 8.07 26.91
C ALA A 412 -7.69 7.66 26.52
N ARG A 413 -7.17 8.20 25.40
CA ARG A 413 -5.85 7.87 24.83
C ARG A 413 -4.83 8.97 25.00
N LEU A 414 -5.29 10.22 25.14
CA LEU A 414 -4.44 11.39 25.23
C LEU A 414 -3.75 11.43 26.60
N PRO A 415 -2.40 11.52 26.65
CA PRO A 415 -1.69 11.70 27.91
C PRO A 415 -2.14 12.99 28.63
N SER A 416 -2.19 12.97 29.96
CA SER A 416 -2.61 14.13 30.77
C SER A 416 -1.78 15.41 30.55
N ALA A 417 -0.58 15.28 29.96
CA ALA A 417 0.33 16.39 29.66
C ALA A 417 0.36 16.80 28.17
N ALA A 418 -0.53 16.24 27.33
CA ALA A 418 -0.54 16.56 25.90
C ALA A 418 -1.04 17.99 25.63
N GLY A 419 -0.40 18.67 24.69
CA GLY A 419 -0.81 20.00 24.24
C GLY A 419 -1.95 19.97 23.21
N ALA A 420 -2.49 21.14 22.89
CA ALA A 420 -3.60 21.30 21.95
C ALA A 420 -3.32 20.76 20.53
N ASP A 421 -2.06 20.82 20.07
CA ASP A 421 -1.66 20.26 18.78
C ASP A 421 -1.80 18.72 18.75
N ALA A 422 -1.35 18.04 19.82
CA ALA A 422 -1.47 16.59 19.94
C ALA A 422 -2.93 16.14 20.07
N GLU A 423 -3.78 16.91 20.77
CA GLU A 423 -5.23 16.65 20.81
C GLU A 423 -5.85 16.78 19.42
N ARG A 424 -5.56 17.89 18.70
CA ARG A 424 -6.07 18.12 17.34
C ARG A 424 -5.69 16.95 16.43
N ASP A 425 -4.41 16.59 16.39
CA ASP A 425 -3.91 15.57 15.49
C ASP A 425 -4.61 14.24 15.76
N LEU A 426 -4.70 13.84 17.03
CA LEU A 426 -5.37 12.59 17.40
C LEU A 426 -6.88 12.60 17.10
N LEU A 427 -7.57 13.75 17.21
CA LEU A 427 -8.97 13.90 16.80
C LEU A 427 -9.15 13.71 15.29
N VAL A 428 -8.27 14.32 14.48
CA VAL A 428 -8.27 14.18 13.03
C VAL A 428 -8.01 12.72 12.65
N GLU A 429 -6.96 12.12 13.19
CA GLU A 429 -6.58 10.73 12.89
C GLU A 429 -7.68 9.74 13.28
N ALA A 430 -8.26 9.87 14.48
CA ALA A 430 -9.31 8.98 14.95
C ALA A 430 -10.59 9.10 14.11
N MET A 431 -10.98 10.32 13.75
CA MET A 431 -12.14 10.54 12.89
C MET A 431 -11.92 9.97 11.48
N SER A 432 -10.75 10.23 10.90
CA SER A 432 -10.37 9.66 9.59
C SER A 432 -10.31 8.14 9.64
N ALA A 433 -9.71 7.55 10.67
CA ALA A 433 -9.65 6.10 10.86
C ALA A 433 -11.04 5.47 10.91
N ARG A 434 -11.99 6.05 11.66
CA ARG A 434 -13.37 5.56 11.72
C ARG A 434 -14.00 5.44 10.33
N VAL A 435 -13.89 6.50 9.52
CA VAL A 435 -14.54 6.54 8.20
C VAL A 435 -13.77 5.70 7.18
N LEU A 436 -12.43 5.66 7.24
CA LEU A 436 -11.61 4.78 6.41
C LEU A 436 -11.94 3.30 6.65
N GLY A 437 -12.17 2.90 7.91
CA GLY A 437 -12.60 1.54 8.26
C GLY A 437 -13.95 1.17 7.63
N GLN A 438 -14.91 2.09 7.65
CA GLN A 438 -16.21 1.91 7.00
C GLN A 438 -16.08 1.83 5.47
N ALA A 439 -15.38 2.79 4.85
CA ALA A 439 -15.14 2.84 3.41
C ALA A 439 -14.43 1.57 2.90
N LEU A 440 -13.50 1.01 3.68
CA LEU A 440 -12.86 -0.27 3.39
C LEU A 440 -13.88 -1.42 3.32
N SER A 441 -14.80 -1.49 4.29
CA SER A 441 -15.85 -2.52 4.31
C SER A 441 -16.89 -2.35 3.20
N GLU A 442 -17.11 -1.11 2.74
CA GLU A 442 -18.02 -0.76 1.64
C GLU A 442 -17.39 -1.00 0.25
N GLY A 443 -16.11 -1.39 0.20
CA GLY A 443 -15.38 -1.62 -1.06
C GLY A 443 -15.01 -0.34 -1.81
N LEU A 444 -15.03 0.81 -1.14
CA LEU A 444 -14.71 2.12 -1.73
C LEU A 444 -13.19 2.36 -1.84
N LEU A 445 -12.35 1.54 -1.19
CA LEU A 445 -10.90 1.72 -1.14
C LEU A 445 -10.18 0.62 -1.92
N LEU A 446 -9.17 1.02 -2.70
CA LEU A 446 -8.38 0.10 -3.52
C LEU A 446 -7.22 -0.55 -2.74
N PRO A 447 -6.73 -1.73 -3.17
CA PRO A 447 -5.67 -2.44 -2.48
C PRO A 447 -4.27 -1.81 -2.59
N ASP A 448 -4.02 -0.92 -3.56
CA ASP A 448 -2.70 -0.35 -3.82
C ASP A 448 -2.23 0.64 -2.73
N ARG A 449 -1.04 0.39 -2.14
CA ARG A 449 -0.47 1.17 -1.02
C ARG A 449 -0.36 2.68 -1.30
N SER A 450 0.16 3.07 -2.45
CA SER A 450 0.35 4.48 -2.81
C SER A 450 -0.99 5.23 -2.88
N LEU A 451 -2.07 4.55 -3.27
CA LEU A 451 -3.42 5.11 -3.32
C LEU A 451 -3.99 5.28 -1.92
N ARG A 452 -3.74 4.32 -1.02
CA ARG A 452 -4.21 4.36 0.37
C ARG A 452 -3.57 5.47 1.20
N GLN A 453 -2.34 5.88 0.87
CA GLN A 453 -1.73 7.09 1.42
C GLN A 453 -2.51 8.35 1.00
N GLY A 454 -2.93 8.42 -0.27
CA GLY A 454 -3.86 9.43 -0.78
C GLY A 454 -5.17 9.42 0.00
N ASP A 455 -5.87 8.28 0.05
CA ASP A 455 -7.16 8.14 0.76
C ASP A 455 -7.10 8.67 2.20
N ARG A 456 -6.01 8.36 2.93
CA ARG A 456 -5.78 8.87 4.29
C ARG A 456 -5.65 10.39 4.31
N ASN A 457 -4.84 10.97 3.44
CA ASN A 457 -4.63 12.41 3.41
C ASN A 457 -5.90 13.17 2.97
N TYR A 458 -6.70 12.60 2.05
CA TYR A 458 -8.05 13.09 1.72
C TYR A 458 -8.97 13.07 2.95
N ALA A 459 -8.93 11.99 3.74
CA ALA A 459 -9.68 11.88 4.98
C ALA A 459 -9.20 12.88 6.07
N TYR A 460 -7.90 13.14 6.17
CA TYR A 460 -7.36 14.15 7.10
C TYR A 460 -7.88 15.55 6.76
N THR A 461 -7.88 15.92 5.47
CA THR A 461 -8.45 17.19 5.00
C THR A 461 -9.93 17.33 5.36
N GLY A 462 -10.73 16.29 5.09
CA GLY A 462 -12.16 16.28 5.40
C GLY A 462 -12.45 16.42 6.90
N ALA A 463 -11.69 15.69 7.73
CA ALA A 463 -11.82 15.76 9.20
C ALA A 463 -11.45 17.16 9.73
N TYR A 464 -10.29 17.68 9.35
CA TYR A 464 -9.77 18.95 9.86
C TYR A 464 -10.60 20.16 9.44
N MET A 465 -11.13 20.16 8.21
CA MET A 465 -12.04 21.21 7.73
C MET A 465 -13.23 21.40 8.67
N MET A 466 -13.73 20.32 9.27
CA MET A 466 -14.93 20.33 10.10
C MET A 466 -14.67 20.46 11.60
N LEU A 467 -13.43 20.17 12.03
CA LEU A 467 -13.07 20.05 13.44
C LEU A 467 -13.52 21.26 14.28
N ARG A 468 -14.53 21.03 15.14
CA ARG A 468 -15.08 22.01 16.10
C ARG A 468 -15.39 23.37 15.47
N VAL A 469 -15.91 23.40 14.25
CA VAL A 469 -16.41 24.64 13.64
C VAL A 469 -17.88 24.83 14.04
N PRO A 470 -18.23 25.84 14.85
CA PRO A 470 -19.62 26.13 15.17
C PRO A 470 -20.41 26.48 13.92
N ASP A 471 -21.65 26.01 13.82
CA ASP A 471 -22.57 26.35 12.74
C ASP A 471 -24.01 26.50 13.23
N GLU A 472 -24.92 26.74 12.29
CA GLU A 472 -26.32 27.02 12.57
C GLU A 472 -27.06 25.83 13.20
N ALA A 473 -26.65 24.60 12.90
CA ALA A 473 -27.21 23.39 13.49
C ALA A 473 -26.51 23.00 14.80
N ASP A 474 -25.25 23.42 14.96
CA ASP A 474 -24.41 23.15 16.11
C ASP A 474 -23.63 24.40 16.56
N PRO A 475 -24.28 25.29 17.33
CA PRO A 475 -23.65 26.54 17.80
C PRO A 475 -22.45 26.32 18.74
N THR A 476 -22.30 25.11 19.28
CA THR A 476 -21.20 24.74 20.19
C THR A 476 -20.00 24.15 19.46
N GLY A 477 -20.20 23.59 18.26
CA GLY A 477 -19.19 22.82 17.53
C GLY A 477 -18.97 21.40 18.09
N GLU A 478 -19.81 20.91 19.01
CA GLU A 478 -19.70 19.57 19.62
C GLU A 478 -20.17 18.44 18.68
N GLY A 479 -21.08 18.74 17.77
CA GLY A 479 -21.62 17.85 16.73
C GLY A 479 -20.76 17.74 15.46
N TRP A 480 -19.53 18.27 15.49
CA TRP A 480 -18.64 18.33 14.32
C TRP A 480 -18.35 16.96 13.67
N GLU A 481 -18.40 15.86 14.42
CA GLU A 481 -18.15 14.50 13.92
C GLU A 481 -19.08 14.12 12.75
N ARG A 482 -20.37 14.53 12.80
CA ARG A 482 -21.33 14.24 11.73
C ARG A 482 -20.95 14.97 10.43
N SER A 483 -20.58 16.24 10.54
CA SER A 483 -20.13 17.05 9.41
C SER A 483 -18.79 16.55 8.84
N ALA A 484 -17.88 16.11 9.71
CA ALA A 484 -16.62 15.48 9.32
C ALA A 484 -16.85 14.17 8.58
N GLU A 485 -17.78 13.31 9.02
CA GLU A 485 -18.09 12.05 8.33
C GLU A 485 -18.52 12.32 6.89
N LEU A 486 -19.44 13.25 6.69
CA LEU A 486 -19.92 13.66 5.38
C LEU A 486 -18.78 14.17 4.48
N ALA A 487 -17.94 15.06 4.99
CA ALA A 487 -16.80 15.61 4.24
C ALA A 487 -15.78 14.51 3.86
N ILE A 488 -15.45 13.61 4.79
CA ILE A 488 -14.52 12.50 4.53
C ILE A 488 -15.13 11.54 3.51
N ARG A 489 -16.40 11.17 3.65
CA ARG A 489 -17.10 10.28 2.71
C ARG A 489 -17.14 10.85 1.29
N CYS A 490 -17.35 12.15 1.15
CA CYS A 490 -17.26 12.86 -0.13
C CYS A 490 -15.83 12.82 -0.70
N MET A 491 -14.83 13.15 0.12
CA MET A 491 -13.42 13.13 -0.26
C MET A 491 -12.94 11.74 -0.70
N LEU A 492 -13.37 10.68 -0.02
CA LEU A 492 -13.01 9.31 -0.38
C LEU A 492 -13.69 8.85 -1.68
N ALA A 493 -14.91 9.31 -1.97
CA ALA A 493 -15.56 9.01 -3.25
C ALA A 493 -14.84 9.69 -4.43
N ILE A 494 -14.39 10.93 -4.23
CA ILE A 494 -13.53 11.66 -5.19
C ILE A 494 -12.21 10.91 -5.36
N SER A 495 -11.52 10.60 -4.25
CA SER A 495 -10.23 9.89 -4.27
C SER A 495 -10.31 8.53 -4.96
N ALA A 496 -11.38 7.76 -4.71
CA ALA A 496 -11.63 6.49 -5.39
C ALA A 496 -11.86 6.66 -6.90
N GLY A 497 -12.49 7.76 -7.30
CA GLY A 497 -12.66 8.15 -8.70
C GLY A 497 -11.31 8.45 -9.36
N ASP A 498 -10.54 9.37 -8.78
CA ASP A 498 -9.22 9.79 -9.27
C ASP A 498 -8.30 8.56 -9.38
N ASN A 499 -7.97 7.96 -8.24
CA ASN A 499 -6.98 6.91 -8.11
C ASN A 499 -7.40 5.55 -8.72
N GLY A 500 -8.71 5.30 -8.77
CA GLY A 500 -9.23 3.98 -9.12
C GLY A 500 -9.86 3.86 -10.49
N VAL A 501 -10.29 4.97 -11.07
CA VAL A 501 -11.05 4.98 -12.33
C VAL A 501 -10.39 5.86 -13.35
N PHE A 502 -10.31 7.16 -13.08
CA PHE A 502 -10.08 8.19 -14.09
C PHE A 502 -8.59 8.40 -14.38
N ASP A 503 -7.73 8.31 -13.37
CA ASP A 503 -6.27 8.44 -13.55
C ASP A 503 -5.57 7.11 -13.82
N ARG A 504 -6.22 5.99 -13.51
CA ARG A 504 -5.65 4.67 -13.67
C ARG A 504 -5.72 4.17 -15.11
N VAL A 505 -4.57 3.79 -15.68
CA VAL A 505 -4.47 2.96 -16.91
C VAL A 505 -4.30 1.50 -16.48
N LEU A 506 -5.13 0.60 -17.00
CA LEU A 506 -5.03 -0.82 -16.66
C LEU A 506 -3.90 -1.51 -17.46
N PRO A 507 -3.25 -2.55 -16.91
CA PRO A 507 -2.21 -3.28 -17.63
C PRO A 507 -2.69 -3.81 -18.99
N GLY A 508 -2.01 -3.41 -20.07
CA GLY A 508 -2.35 -3.80 -21.44
C GLY A 508 -3.53 -3.04 -22.07
N GLU A 509 -4.06 -2.02 -21.40
CA GLU A 509 -5.16 -1.20 -21.91
C GLU A 509 -4.67 -0.22 -22.98
N MET A 510 -5.27 -0.28 -24.18
CA MET A 510 -4.98 0.63 -25.29
C MET A 510 -5.71 1.98 -25.09
N PRO A 511 -5.21 3.10 -25.66
CA PRO A 511 -5.83 4.42 -25.45
C PRO A 511 -7.32 4.54 -25.82
N ASP A 512 -7.78 3.83 -26.86
CA ASP A 512 -9.21 3.80 -27.23
C ASP A 512 -10.05 3.04 -26.20
N ALA A 513 -9.55 1.88 -25.73
CA ALA A 513 -10.21 1.07 -24.72
C ALA A 513 -10.28 1.81 -23.37
N TRP A 514 -9.19 2.50 -23.01
CA TRP A 514 -9.15 3.36 -21.83
C TRP A 514 -10.19 4.47 -21.90
N ARG A 515 -10.24 5.23 -23.01
CA ARG A 515 -11.24 6.29 -23.20
C ARG A 515 -12.67 5.77 -23.14
N ALA A 516 -12.94 4.63 -23.79
CA ALA A 516 -14.27 4.01 -23.76
C ALA A 516 -14.67 3.61 -22.31
N ARG A 517 -13.73 3.07 -21.52
CA ARG A 517 -13.95 2.76 -20.10
C ARG A 517 -14.24 4.02 -19.28
N LEU A 518 -13.46 5.09 -19.45
CA LEU A 518 -13.69 6.35 -18.73
C LEU A 518 -15.05 6.97 -19.07
N GLN A 519 -15.42 6.98 -20.35
CA GLN A 519 -16.73 7.46 -20.80
C GLN A 519 -17.88 6.62 -20.21
N SER A 520 -17.73 5.29 -20.17
CA SER A 520 -18.72 4.40 -19.57
C SER A 520 -18.87 4.65 -18.07
N ALA A 521 -17.76 4.80 -17.34
CA ALA A 521 -17.78 5.11 -15.91
C ALA A 521 -18.41 6.49 -15.63
N ALA A 522 -18.01 7.51 -16.38
CA ALA A 522 -18.55 8.86 -16.24
C ALA A 522 -20.06 8.92 -16.53
N HIS A 523 -20.54 8.29 -17.62
CA HIS A 523 -21.97 8.24 -17.91
C HIS A 523 -22.78 7.56 -16.81
N HIS A 524 -22.25 6.47 -16.24
CA HIS A 524 -22.92 5.78 -15.15
C HIS A 524 -23.03 6.66 -13.89
N LEU A 525 -21.93 7.29 -13.48
CA LEU A 525 -21.92 8.17 -12.31
C LEU A 525 -22.70 9.48 -12.54
N GLU A 526 -22.76 9.97 -13.78
CA GLU A 526 -23.58 11.10 -14.19
C GLU A 526 -25.08 10.78 -14.04
N ALA A 527 -25.52 9.58 -14.43
CA ALA A 527 -26.90 9.13 -14.24
C ALA A 527 -27.26 9.07 -12.74
N ILE A 528 -26.38 8.49 -11.91
CA ILE A 528 -26.56 8.44 -10.45
C ILE A 528 -26.62 9.86 -9.86
N ALA A 529 -25.73 10.77 -10.30
CA ALA A 529 -25.75 12.16 -9.87
C ALA A 529 -27.09 12.83 -10.20
N ARG A 530 -27.72 12.52 -11.33
CA ARG A 530 -29.07 13.01 -11.68
C ARG A 530 -30.20 12.37 -10.87
N GLY A 531 -29.93 11.33 -10.10
CA GLY A 531 -30.96 10.53 -9.43
C GLY A 531 -31.68 9.59 -10.38
N GLU A 532 -31.09 9.32 -11.55
CA GLU A 532 -31.58 8.31 -12.49
C GLU A 532 -31.10 6.92 -12.03
N ARG A 533 -31.91 5.89 -12.25
CA ARG A 533 -31.48 4.50 -12.01
C ARG A 533 -30.76 3.99 -13.26
N PRO A 534 -29.45 3.69 -13.20
CA PRO A 534 -28.75 3.15 -14.35
C PRO A 534 -29.35 1.81 -14.77
N ALA A 535 -29.46 1.56 -16.08
CA ALA A 535 -30.05 0.31 -16.58
C ALA A 535 -29.27 -0.95 -16.13
N ALA A 536 -27.96 -0.82 -15.98
CA ALA A 536 -27.08 -1.84 -15.41
C ALA A 536 -25.80 -1.19 -14.85
N PRO A 537 -25.14 -1.81 -13.85
CA PRO A 537 -23.81 -1.40 -13.43
C PRO A 537 -22.80 -1.62 -14.57
N PRO A 538 -21.76 -0.78 -14.69
CA PRO A 538 -20.75 -0.95 -15.72
C PRO A 538 -20.01 -2.27 -15.51
N VAL A 539 -19.86 -3.05 -16.58
CA VAL A 539 -19.20 -4.36 -16.54
C VAL A 539 -17.82 -4.23 -17.16
N GLY A 540 -16.79 -4.62 -16.42
CA GLY A 540 -15.42 -4.66 -16.93
C GLY A 540 -14.36 -4.56 -15.82
N PRO A 541 -13.08 -4.73 -16.19
CA PRO A 541 -11.96 -4.50 -15.29
C PRO A 541 -12.03 -3.12 -14.64
N GLY A 542 -11.87 -3.05 -13.31
CA GLY A 542 -11.91 -1.80 -12.56
C GLY A 542 -13.29 -1.17 -12.38
N MET A 543 -14.39 -1.75 -12.88
CA MET A 543 -15.73 -1.11 -12.79
C MET A 543 -16.47 -1.34 -11.46
N ARG A 544 -16.00 -2.26 -10.60
CA ARG A 544 -16.59 -2.47 -9.26
C ARG A 544 -16.49 -1.22 -8.37
N ILE A 545 -15.40 -0.48 -8.49
CA ILE A 545 -15.21 0.77 -7.71
C ILE A 545 -16.20 1.86 -8.16
N VAL A 546 -16.61 1.86 -9.43
CA VAL A 546 -17.60 2.81 -9.98
C VAL A 546 -18.96 2.59 -9.32
N ASP A 547 -19.38 1.34 -9.16
CA ASP A 547 -20.61 0.98 -8.45
C ASP A 547 -20.55 1.36 -6.96
N ALA A 548 -19.39 1.17 -6.30
CA ALA A 548 -19.18 1.59 -4.91
C ALA A 548 -19.27 3.12 -4.74
N ILE A 549 -18.66 3.89 -5.66
CA ILE A 549 -18.78 5.36 -5.71
C ILE A 549 -20.25 5.76 -5.91
N GLY A 550 -20.95 5.10 -6.84
CA GLY A 550 -22.37 5.31 -7.08
C GLY A 550 -23.23 5.13 -5.82
N LYS A 551 -23.08 3.99 -5.15
CA LYS A 551 -23.75 3.67 -3.87
C LYS A 551 -23.43 4.69 -2.77
N GLN A 552 -22.19 5.17 -2.72
CA GLN A 552 -21.81 6.21 -1.77
C GLN A 552 -22.59 7.51 -2.03
N TRP A 553 -22.73 7.94 -3.30
CA TRP A 553 -23.53 9.14 -3.61
C TRP A 553 -25.00 8.96 -3.29
N GLU A 554 -25.60 7.83 -3.63
CA GLU A 554 -26.98 7.50 -3.28
C GLU A 554 -27.19 7.51 -1.75
N SER A 555 -26.24 6.92 -1.01
CA SER A 555 -26.23 6.94 0.46
C SER A 555 -26.14 8.37 1.02
N LEU A 556 -25.24 9.20 0.49
CA LEU A 556 -25.10 10.59 0.93
C LEU A 556 -26.35 11.43 0.64
N PHE A 557 -26.94 11.32 -0.55
CA PHE A 557 -28.19 12.03 -0.86
C PHE A 557 -29.38 11.52 -0.05
N SER A 558 -29.49 10.22 0.19
CA SER A 558 -30.60 9.65 0.96
C SER A 558 -30.53 10.01 2.45
N ARG A 559 -29.34 9.98 3.07
CA ARG A 559 -29.12 10.42 4.45
C ARG A 559 -29.42 11.90 4.67
N HIS A 560 -29.29 12.71 3.62
CA HIS A 560 -29.53 14.15 3.63
C HIS A 560 -30.77 14.56 2.81
N ALA A 561 -31.77 13.69 2.69
CA ALA A 561 -32.98 13.97 1.91
C ALA A 561 -33.79 15.17 2.42
N SER A 562 -33.60 15.58 3.67
CA SER A 562 -34.22 16.78 4.27
C SER A 562 -33.44 18.07 4.04
N ALA A 563 -32.28 18.04 3.36
CA ALA A 563 -31.51 19.23 3.04
C ALA A 563 -32.27 20.14 2.04
N SER A 564 -31.78 21.38 1.87
CA SER A 564 -32.34 22.31 0.88
C SER A 564 -32.34 21.69 -0.53
N GLY A 565 -33.50 21.73 -1.20
CA GLY A 565 -33.64 21.19 -2.56
C GLY A 565 -32.74 21.91 -3.57
N ALA A 566 -32.57 23.24 -3.43
CA ALA A 566 -31.68 24.02 -4.28
C ALA A 566 -30.20 23.63 -4.10
N LEU A 567 -29.78 23.39 -2.85
CA LEU A 567 -28.43 22.92 -2.57
C LEU A 567 -28.21 21.49 -3.08
N SER A 568 -29.19 20.61 -2.89
CA SER A 568 -29.13 19.24 -3.41
C SER A 568 -28.99 19.25 -4.93
N GLN A 569 -29.75 20.09 -5.64
CA GLN A 569 -29.62 20.25 -7.08
C GLN A 569 -28.24 20.79 -7.48
N ALA A 570 -27.71 21.79 -6.76
CA ALA A 570 -26.37 22.31 -7.02
C ALA A 570 -25.29 21.22 -6.84
N CYS A 571 -25.40 20.35 -5.84
CA CYS A 571 -24.51 19.20 -5.64
C CYS A 571 -24.56 18.24 -6.85
N ARG A 572 -25.77 17.93 -7.33
CA ARG A 572 -25.97 17.05 -8.50
C ARG A 572 -25.36 17.67 -9.76
N ASP A 573 -25.59 18.96 -9.99
CA ASP A 573 -25.04 19.67 -11.14
C ASP A 573 -23.49 19.73 -11.09
N ALA A 574 -22.91 19.92 -9.91
CA ALA A 574 -21.46 19.89 -9.71
C ALA A 574 -20.88 18.49 -9.98
N LEU A 575 -21.51 17.41 -9.47
CA LEU A 575 -21.11 16.03 -9.78
C LEU A 575 -21.20 15.71 -11.27
N VAL A 576 -22.27 16.16 -11.95
CA VAL A 576 -22.42 16.03 -13.40
C VAL A 576 -21.27 16.73 -14.13
N ARG A 577 -20.91 17.96 -13.72
CA ARG A 577 -19.74 18.67 -14.30
C ARG A 577 -18.43 17.92 -14.04
N HIS A 578 -18.22 17.44 -12.82
CA HIS A 578 -17.04 16.67 -12.42
C HIS A 578 -16.85 15.41 -13.28
N TYR A 579 -17.88 14.58 -13.45
CA TYR A 579 -17.77 13.35 -14.24
C TYR A 579 -17.64 13.60 -15.74
N ARG A 580 -18.31 14.63 -16.26
CA ARG A 580 -18.10 15.07 -17.65
C ARG A 580 -16.67 15.54 -17.89
N ALA A 581 -16.12 16.35 -17.00
CA ALA A 581 -14.74 16.81 -17.09
C ALA A 581 -13.76 15.62 -17.08
N ASN A 582 -13.97 14.63 -16.22
CA ASN A 582 -13.14 13.41 -16.16
C ASN A 582 -13.15 12.60 -17.47
N ALA A 583 -14.29 12.52 -18.15
CA ALA A 583 -14.38 11.88 -19.47
C ALA A 583 -13.73 12.72 -20.59
N LEU A 584 -13.78 14.05 -20.48
CA LEU A 584 -13.31 14.99 -21.49
C LEU A 584 -11.83 15.33 -21.40
N GLU A 585 -11.22 15.25 -20.21
CA GLU A 585 -9.83 15.65 -19.95
C GLU A 585 -8.83 15.06 -20.94
N ARG A 586 -9.10 13.84 -21.41
CA ARG A 586 -8.25 13.07 -22.34
C ARG A 586 -8.77 13.08 -23.78
N ALA A 587 -9.80 13.87 -24.09
CA ALA A 587 -10.36 13.96 -25.43
C ALA A 587 -9.42 14.74 -26.36
N PRO A 588 -9.22 14.30 -27.62
CA PRO A 588 -8.32 14.97 -28.55
C PRO A 588 -8.65 16.46 -28.77
N ASP A 589 -9.92 16.84 -28.73
CA ASP A 589 -10.38 18.22 -28.90
C ASP A 589 -10.15 19.11 -27.66
N VAL A 590 -9.88 18.53 -26.49
CA VAL A 590 -9.48 19.23 -25.26
C VAL A 590 -7.96 19.44 -25.21
N VAL A 591 -7.19 18.43 -25.65
CA VAL A 591 -5.73 18.46 -25.67
C VAL A 591 -5.18 19.30 -26.82
N ASP A 592 -5.71 19.13 -28.04
CA ASP A 592 -5.33 19.86 -29.26
C ASP A 592 -6.52 20.62 -29.85
N ASN A 593 -6.99 21.61 -29.08
CA ASN A 593 -8.20 22.36 -29.39
C ASN A 593 -8.16 23.02 -30.79
N PRO A 594 -8.97 22.52 -31.76
CA PRO A 594 -8.92 23.00 -33.14
C PRO A 594 -9.40 24.45 -33.28
N LEU A 595 -10.19 24.96 -32.32
CA LEU A 595 -10.66 26.35 -32.36
C LEU A 595 -9.51 27.34 -32.16
N VAL A 596 -8.52 27.01 -31.32
CA VAL A 596 -7.34 27.86 -31.11
C VAL A 596 -6.50 27.98 -32.40
N ARG A 597 -6.37 26.89 -33.16
CA ARG A 597 -5.70 26.92 -34.48
C ARG A 597 -6.44 27.79 -35.48
N ARG A 598 -7.78 27.70 -35.52
CA ARG A 598 -8.61 28.50 -36.44
C ARG A 598 -8.53 30.00 -36.18
N LEU A 599 -8.23 30.43 -34.94
CA LEU A 599 -7.99 31.85 -34.64
C LEU A 599 -6.83 32.44 -35.48
N GLY A 600 -5.85 31.63 -35.88
CA GLY A 600 -4.70 32.05 -36.69
C GLY A 600 -4.96 32.15 -38.20
N LEU A 601 -6.11 31.69 -38.71
CA LEU A 601 -6.39 31.63 -40.16
C LEU A 601 -7.00 32.92 -40.74
N GLY A 602 -7.36 33.90 -39.90
CA GLY A 602 -8.02 35.14 -40.33
C GLY A 602 -9.43 34.93 -40.91
N GLY A 603 -10.09 36.02 -41.33
CA GLY A 603 -11.37 35.97 -42.07
C GLY A 603 -12.54 35.26 -41.35
N PRO A 604 -13.48 34.64 -42.11
CA PRO A 604 -14.63 33.91 -41.56
C PRO A 604 -14.26 32.78 -40.59
N PRO A 605 -13.22 31.94 -40.83
CA PRO A 605 -12.82 30.90 -39.87
C PRO A 605 -12.45 31.41 -38.48
N ARG A 606 -11.85 32.62 -38.39
CA ARG A 606 -11.57 33.27 -37.11
C ARG A 606 -12.85 33.69 -36.40
N GLN A 607 -13.81 34.27 -37.11
CA GLN A 607 -15.09 34.72 -36.55
C GLN A 607 -15.91 33.54 -36.01
N GLU A 608 -15.98 32.44 -36.76
CA GLU A 608 -16.62 31.20 -36.32
C GLU A 608 -15.95 30.61 -35.07
N ALA A 609 -14.62 30.62 -35.03
CA ALA A 609 -13.87 30.15 -33.87
C ALA A 609 -14.15 31.01 -32.62
N ILE A 610 -14.21 32.34 -32.76
CA ILE A 610 -14.58 33.25 -31.67
C ILE A 610 -15.99 32.92 -31.14
N ALA A 611 -16.98 32.83 -32.03
CA ALA A 611 -18.36 32.53 -31.64
C ALA A 611 -18.48 31.18 -30.91
N HIS A 612 -17.80 30.14 -31.41
CA HIS A 612 -17.75 28.83 -30.76
C HIS A 612 -17.03 28.86 -29.41
N ILE A 613 -15.94 29.62 -29.29
CA ILE A 613 -15.21 29.73 -28.02
C ILE A 613 -16.08 30.45 -26.97
N GLU A 614 -16.75 31.54 -27.35
CA GLU A 614 -17.65 32.27 -26.45
C GLU A 614 -18.82 31.39 -25.98
N ALA A 615 -19.46 30.68 -26.91
CA ALA A 615 -20.61 29.84 -26.63
C ALA A 615 -20.25 28.60 -25.78
N ARG A 616 -19.11 27.96 -26.03
CA ARG A 616 -18.70 26.73 -25.32
C ARG A 616 -17.96 27.00 -24.02
N TYR A 617 -17.07 28.00 -23.97
CA TYR A 617 -16.15 28.17 -22.84
C TYR A 617 -16.48 29.41 -22.03
N ALA A 618 -16.55 30.60 -22.63
CA ALA A 618 -16.73 31.83 -21.87
C ALA A 618 -18.08 31.91 -21.14
N SER A 619 -19.12 31.28 -21.68
CA SER A 619 -20.46 31.20 -21.07
C SER A 619 -20.56 30.24 -19.89
N ARG A 620 -19.67 29.23 -19.83
CA ARG A 620 -19.68 28.15 -18.82
C ARG A 620 -18.58 28.31 -17.77
N ALA A 621 -17.59 29.15 -18.03
CA ALA A 621 -16.50 29.44 -17.13
C ALA A 621 -16.96 30.29 -15.93
N PRO A 622 -16.25 30.21 -14.78
CA PRO A 622 -16.42 31.17 -13.70
C PRO A 622 -16.28 32.61 -14.21
N GLY A 623 -17.04 33.56 -13.64
CA GLY A 623 -17.15 34.93 -14.16
C GLY A 623 -15.83 35.57 -14.62
N PRO A 624 -14.82 35.69 -13.73
CA PRO A 624 -13.51 36.26 -14.08
C PRO A 624 -12.79 35.53 -15.24
N VAL A 625 -12.91 34.19 -15.30
CA VAL A 625 -12.34 33.35 -16.36
C VAL A 625 -13.05 33.58 -17.69
N GLY A 626 -14.38 33.60 -17.68
CA GLY A 626 -15.17 33.88 -18.87
C GLY A 626 -14.91 35.28 -19.43
N GLU A 627 -14.80 36.29 -18.56
CA GLU A 627 -14.44 37.66 -18.95
C GLU A 627 -13.02 37.75 -19.54
N ARG A 628 -12.05 37.04 -18.97
CA ARG A 628 -10.69 37.00 -19.51
C ARG A 628 -10.64 36.36 -20.88
N ILE A 629 -11.37 35.25 -21.08
CA ILE A 629 -11.49 34.60 -22.40
C ILE A 629 -12.07 35.58 -23.43
N ARG A 630 -13.19 36.26 -23.12
CA ARG A 630 -13.79 37.25 -24.04
C ARG A 630 -12.79 38.35 -24.39
N ARG A 631 -12.06 38.88 -23.40
CA ARG A 631 -11.06 39.92 -23.64
C ARG A 631 -9.96 39.46 -24.59
N LEU A 632 -9.41 38.25 -24.37
CA LEU A 632 -8.35 37.68 -25.20
C LEU A 632 -8.80 37.41 -26.64
N LEU A 633 -10.06 37.02 -26.86
CA LEU A 633 -10.61 36.78 -28.21
C LEU A 633 -10.66 38.03 -29.07
N HIS A 634 -10.93 39.18 -28.44
CA HIS A 634 -11.10 40.48 -29.12
C HIS A 634 -9.83 41.34 -29.10
N GLU A 635 -8.78 40.92 -28.39
CA GLU A 635 -7.49 41.62 -28.35
C GLU A 635 -6.81 41.59 -29.73
N HIS A 636 -6.45 42.78 -30.23
CA HIS A 636 -5.77 42.93 -31.51
C HIS A 636 -4.25 42.85 -31.31
N ALA A 637 -3.64 41.75 -31.76
CA ALA A 637 -2.18 41.64 -31.85
C ALA A 637 -1.73 41.88 -33.29
N GLY A 638 -1.23 43.09 -33.57
CA GLY A 638 -0.56 43.40 -34.83
C GLY A 638 0.84 42.76 -34.95
N ASP A 639 1.41 42.33 -33.81
CA ASP A 639 2.69 41.62 -33.72
C ASP A 639 2.47 40.09 -33.65
N PRO A 640 3.10 39.30 -34.54
CA PRO A 640 3.07 37.84 -34.49
C PRO A 640 3.49 37.22 -33.15
N ALA A 641 4.46 37.83 -32.44
CA ALA A 641 4.94 37.30 -31.17
C ALA A 641 3.85 37.43 -30.09
N ARG A 642 3.25 38.61 -29.97
CA ARG A 642 2.10 38.86 -29.10
C ARG A 642 0.91 37.97 -29.44
N PHE A 643 0.62 37.74 -30.72
CA PHE A 643 -0.48 36.85 -31.12
C PHE A 643 -0.25 35.40 -30.66
N ALA A 644 0.99 34.91 -30.77
CA ALA A 644 1.35 33.58 -30.27
C ALA A 644 1.23 33.47 -28.73
N ASP A 645 1.51 34.55 -27.99
CA ASP A 645 1.30 34.60 -26.54
C ASP A 645 -0.20 34.53 -26.20
N LEU A 646 -1.03 35.32 -26.88
CA LEU A 646 -2.50 35.30 -26.70
C LEU A 646 -3.08 33.90 -26.97
N GLN A 647 -2.62 33.22 -28.01
CA GLN A 647 -3.06 31.85 -28.31
C GLN A 647 -2.66 30.87 -27.20
N ARG A 648 -1.49 31.05 -26.57
CA ARG A 648 -1.06 30.22 -25.42
C ARG A 648 -1.93 30.49 -24.19
N GLU A 649 -2.21 31.76 -23.88
CA GLU A 649 -3.13 32.12 -22.79
C GLU A 649 -4.53 31.55 -22.99
N LEU A 650 -5.09 31.69 -24.20
CA LEU A 650 -6.38 31.10 -24.55
C LEU A 650 -6.33 29.58 -24.41
N ARG A 651 -5.31 28.91 -24.95
CA ARG A 651 -5.19 27.45 -24.85
C ARG A 651 -5.21 26.96 -23.39
N LEU A 652 -4.50 27.65 -22.50
CA LEU A 652 -4.51 27.36 -21.07
C LEU A 652 -5.93 27.50 -20.50
N LEU A 653 -6.59 28.63 -20.72
CA LEU A 653 -7.90 28.91 -20.14
C LEU A 653 -9.01 28.00 -20.67
N LEU A 654 -9.02 27.71 -21.97
CA LEU A 654 -10.01 26.80 -22.55
C LEU A 654 -9.85 25.38 -22.00
N HIS A 655 -8.60 24.93 -21.82
CA HIS A 655 -8.33 23.63 -21.21
C HIS A 655 -8.72 23.60 -19.74
N ILE A 656 -8.42 24.66 -18.96
CA ILE A 656 -8.85 24.78 -17.56
C ILE A 656 -10.38 24.72 -17.44
N VAL A 657 -11.14 25.38 -18.32
CA VAL A 657 -12.60 25.34 -18.26
C VAL A 657 -13.17 23.93 -18.45
N ASP A 658 -12.58 23.14 -19.36
CA ASP A 658 -13.04 21.76 -19.60
C ASP A 658 -12.54 20.76 -18.55
N THR A 659 -11.43 21.04 -17.86
CA THR A 659 -10.75 20.07 -16.97
C THR A 659 -10.78 20.42 -15.49
N ALA A 660 -10.92 21.69 -15.10
CA ALA A 660 -10.90 22.09 -13.69
C ALA A 660 -11.89 21.32 -12.81
N PRO A 661 -13.13 21.01 -13.24
CA PRO A 661 -14.07 20.26 -12.41
C PRO A 661 -13.60 18.84 -12.05
N THR A 662 -12.54 18.29 -12.67
CA THR A 662 -11.97 17.01 -12.24
C THR A 662 -11.43 17.07 -10.81
N ILE A 663 -11.00 18.23 -10.32
CA ILE A 663 -10.47 18.40 -8.96
C ILE A 663 -11.55 18.34 -7.86
N ALA A 664 -12.83 18.52 -8.23
CA ALA A 664 -14.01 18.34 -7.38
C ALA A 664 -14.06 19.17 -6.06
N VAL A 665 -13.41 20.33 -6.00
CA VAL A 665 -13.43 21.17 -4.80
C VAL A 665 -14.81 21.83 -4.63
N GLU A 666 -15.47 22.23 -5.73
CA GLU A 666 -16.87 22.68 -5.70
C GLU A 666 -17.79 21.61 -5.10
N VAL A 667 -17.63 20.34 -5.52
CA VAL A 667 -18.42 19.20 -5.01
C VAL A 667 -18.26 19.09 -3.49
N LEU A 668 -17.01 19.10 -3.00
CA LEU A 668 -16.74 19.04 -1.56
C LEU A 668 -17.47 20.15 -0.80
N PHE A 669 -17.34 21.41 -1.25
CA PHE A 669 -17.93 22.56 -0.57
C PHE A 669 -19.46 22.50 -0.53
N LEU A 670 -20.09 22.09 -1.63
CA LEU A 670 -21.55 21.94 -1.68
C LEU A 670 -22.04 20.78 -0.79
N PHE A 671 -21.34 19.64 -0.79
CA PHE A 671 -21.67 18.52 0.09
C PHE A 671 -21.54 18.89 1.57
N CYS A 672 -20.55 19.69 1.95
CA CYS A 672 -20.42 20.22 3.30
C CYS A 672 -21.66 21.03 3.73
N GLY A 673 -22.33 21.70 2.78
CA GLY A 673 -23.58 22.40 3.02
C GLY A 673 -24.76 21.48 3.35
N LEU A 674 -24.75 20.20 2.95
CA LEU A 674 -25.87 19.28 3.17
C LEU A 674 -26.09 18.93 4.65
N ALA A 675 -25.10 19.17 5.50
CA ALA A 675 -25.23 19.08 6.95
C ALA A 675 -25.99 20.28 7.57
N THR A 676 -26.23 21.34 6.79
CA THR A 676 -26.91 22.56 7.26
C THR A 676 -28.42 22.42 7.12
N PRO A 677 -29.23 22.81 8.13
CA PRO A 677 -30.68 22.80 8.02
C PRO A 677 -31.16 23.63 6.82
N ALA A 678 -32.21 23.15 6.13
CA ALA A 678 -32.67 23.72 4.87
C ALA A 678 -33.06 25.20 4.99
N GLU A 679 -33.65 25.57 6.12
CA GLU A 679 -34.06 26.93 6.49
C GLU A 679 -32.89 27.91 6.60
N HIS A 680 -31.66 27.44 6.74
CA HIS A 680 -30.45 28.27 6.81
C HIS A 680 -29.71 28.36 5.46
N VAL A 681 -30.20 27.68 4.43
CA VAL A 681 -29.60 27.69 3.08
C VAL A 681 -30.42 28.57 2.15
N HIS A 682 -30.21 29.88 2.26
CA HIS A 682 -30.84 30.88 1.39
C HIS A 682 -30.08 31.06 0.06
N GLU A 683 -30.75 31.62 -0.93
CA GLU A 683 -30.20 31.82 -2.28
C GLU A 683 -28.85 32.56 -2.28
N MET A 684 -28.73 33.64 -1.50
CA MET A 684 -27.49 34.42 -1.40
C MET A 684 -26.32 33.58 -0.87
N ARG A 685 -26.57 32.74 0.14
CA ARG A 685 -25.56 31.85 0.75
C ARG A 685 -25.11 30.78 -0.24
N LEU A 686 -26.07 30.13 -0.89
CA LEU A 686 -25.80 29.11 -1.89
C LEU A 686 -25.02 29.69 -3.08
N ARG A 687 -25.42 30.86 -3.58
CA ARG A 687 -24.73 31.53 -4.70
C ARG A 687 -23.29 31.88 -4.35
N ALA A 688 -23.04 32.42 -3.16
CA ALA A 688 -21.68 32.71 -2.70
C ALA A 688 -20.82 31.44 -2.57
N LEU A 689 -21.40 30.33 -2.09
CA LEU A 689 -20.71 29.05 -1.98
C LEU A 689 -20.35 28.46 -3.35
N ILE A 690 -21.30 28.49 -4.30
CA ILE A 690 -21.07 28.07 -5.70
C ILE A 690 -19.96 28.90 -6.33
N GLU A 691 -20.00 30.23 -6.16
CA GLU A 691 -18.98 31.12 -6.71
C GLU A 691 -17.57 30.76 -6.19
N VAL A 692 -17.44 30.51 -4.88
CA VAL A 692 -16.17 30.08 -4.28
C VAL A 692 -15.74 28.72 -4.82
N GLY A 693 -16.63 27.73 -4.90
CA GLY A 693 -16.32 26.41 -5.43
C GLY A 693 -15.87 26.45 -6.89
N GLN A 694 -16.58 27.18 -7.75
CA GLN A 694 -16.26 27.32 -9.17
C GLN A 694 -14.94 28.04 -9.43
N LEU A 695 -14.49 28.93 -8.54
CA LEU A 695 -13.15 29.55 -8.61
C LEU A 695 -12.07 28.68 -7.96
N ALA A 696 -12.43 27.88 -6.95
CA ALA A 696 -11.50 26.97 -6.29
C ALA A 696 -11.06 25.86 -7.25
N ASP A 697 -11.98 25.26 -8.01
CA ASP A 697 -11.65 24.22 -8.99
C ASP A 697 -10.49 24.60 -9.94
N PRO A 698 -10.55 25.69 -10.72
CA PRO A 698 -9.45 26.07 -11.61
C PRO A 698 -8.19 26.48 -10.86
N THR A 699 -8.32 27.04 -9.65
CA THR A 699 -7.17 27.40 -8.79
C THR A 699 -6.40 26.14 -8.38
N PHE A 700 -7.09 25.14 -7.83
CA PHE A 700 -6.46 23.90 -7.37
C PHE A 700 -5.98 23.03 -8.51
N ARG A 701 -6.71 23.00 -9.64
CA ARG A 701 -6.25 22.33 -10.85
C ARG A 701 -4.90 22.88 -11.32
N LEU A 702 -4.77 24.19 -11.41
CA LEU A 702 -3.52 24.83 -11.85
C LEU A 702 -2.38 24.64 -10.83
N ALA A 703 -2.69 24.68 -9.54
CA ALA A 703 -1.72 24.38 -8.48
C ALA A 703 -1.22 22.93 -8.55
N ASN A 704 -2.11 21.97 -8.77
CA ASN A 704 -1.76 20.56 -8.99
C ASN A 704 -0.83 20.40 -10.19
N ASP A 705 -1.21 21.00 -11.33
CA ASP A 705 -0.44 20.89 -12.57
C ASP A 705 0.94 21.56 -12.46
N LEU A 706 1.07 22.66 -11.72
CA LEU A 706 2.35 23.28 -11.39
C LEU A 706 3.22 22.37 -10.49
N ALA A 707 2.61 21.72 -9.49
CA ALA A 707 3.30 20.78 -8.61
C ALA A 707 3.89 19.60 -9.40
N SER A 708 3.18 19.09 -10.41
CA SER A 708 3.64 18.03 -11.32
C SER A 708 4.84 18.41 -12.18
N LEU A 709 5.01 19.69 -12.49
CA LEU A 709 6.20 20.20 -13.20
C LEU A 709 7.41 20.41 -12.27
N SER A 710 7.21 20.38 -10.95
CA SER A 710 8.29 20.55 -9.99
C SER A 710 9.12 19.26 -9.83
N ARG A 711 10.39 19.40 -9.43
CA ARG A 711 11.28 18.23 -9.16
C ARG A 711 10.81 17.39 -7.96
N ASN A 712 9.86 17.87 -7.16
CA ASN A 712 9.48 17.29 -5.88
C ASN A 712 8.34 16.26 -5.97
N GLY A 713 7.92 15.83 -7.17
CA GLY A 713 7.07 14.65 -7.34
C GLY A 713 5.57 14.92 -7.24
N GLY A 714 5.05 15.87 -8.01
CA GLY A 714 3.60 15.97 -8.25
C GLY A 714 3.07 14.80 -9.07
N ASP A 715 1.78 14.85 -9.42
CA ASP A 715 1.06 13.81 -10.15
C ASP A 715 1.83 13.37 -11.42
N ARG A 716 2.26 12.09 -11.45
CA ARG A 716 3.05 11.46 -12.54
C ARG A 716 2.21 10.46 -13.31
N ASP A 717 0.92 10.71 -13.46
CA ASP A 717 0.04 9.88 -14.27
C ASP A 717 0.60 9.67 -15.68
N THR A 718 1.06 8.45 -15.95
CA THR A 718 1.58 8.06 -17.26
C THR A 718 0.50 8.27 -18.33
N GLY A 719 0.72 9.26 -19.20
CA GLY A 719 -0.16 9.56 -20.34
C GLY A 719 -1.18 10.67 -20.13
N LYS A 720 -1.22 11.33 -18.96
CA LYS A 720 -2.06 12.51 -18.72
C LYS A 720 -1.33 13.78 -19.17
N GLU A 721 -1.97 14.57 -20.04
CA GLU A 721 -1.47 15.91 -20.39
C GLU A 721 -2.10 16.93 -19.44
N SER A 722 -1.26 17.64 -18.68
CA SER A 722 -1.69 18.72 -17.81
C SER A 722 -1.99 20.00 -18.59
N CYS A 723 -2.67 20.96 -17.97
CA CYS A 723 -2.99 22.24 -18.59
C CYS A 723 -1.73 23.04 -18.98
N LEU A 724 -0.57 22.68 -18.42
CA LEU A 724 0.72 23.26 -18.73
C LEU A 724 1.50 22.45 -19.77
N SER A 725 1.41 21.12 -19.75
CA SER A 725 2.12 20.29 -20.73
C SER A 725 1.59 20.49 -22.15
N ILE A 726 0.30 20.81 -22.33
CA ILE A 726 -0.26 21.13 -23.64
C ILE A 726 0.37 22.39 -24.26
N LEU A 727 1.00 23.25 -23.46
CA LEU A 727 1.68 24.46 -23.93
C LEU A 727 3.09 24.16 -24.47
N ILE A 728 3.60 22.95 -24.24
CA ILE A 728 4.94 22.51 -24.64
C ILE A 728 4.82 21.79 -25.99
N PRO A 729 5.49 22.29 -27.05
CA PRO A 729 5.45 21.64 -28.36
C PRO A 729 6.03 20.21 -28.30
N LYS A 730 5.36 19.25 -28.94
CA LYS A 730 5.85 17.86 -29.05
C LYS A 730 6.95 17.75 -30.11
N GLY A 731 7.96 16.91 -29.86
CA GLY A 731 9.02 16.60 -30.83
C GLY A 731 10.08 17.69 -31.05
N VAL A 732 10.18 18.68 -30.16
CA VAL A 732 11.23 19.71 -30.21
C VAL A 732 12.52 19.26 -29.54
N SER A 733 13.63 19.94 -29.85
CA SER A 733 14.93 19.67 -29.22
C SER A 733 14.87 19.86 -27.69
N PRO A 734 15.73 19.17 -26.91
CA PRO A 734 15.75 19.31 -25.44
C PRO A 734 15.89 20.76 -24.95
N SER A 735 16.70 21.57 -25.62
CA SER A 735 16.88 22.99 -25.27
C SER A 735 15.62 23.83 -25.52
N THR A 736 14.93 23.57 -26.64
CA THR A 736 13.65 24.22 -26.97
C THR A 736 12.54 23.78 -26.02
N GLY A 737 12.54 22.49 -25.65
CA GLY A 737 11.63 21.92 -24.66
C GLY A 737 11.78 22.56 -23.29
N ALA A 738 13.02 22.76 -22.82
CA ALA A 738 13.29 23.43 -21.55
C ALA A 738 12.80 24.89 -21.54
N ALA A 739 13.07 25.66 -22.60
CA ALA A 739 12.57 27.04 -22.69
C ALA A 739 11.04 27.13 -22.79
N ALA A 740 10.40 26.16 -23.46
CA ALA A 740 8.94 26.08 -23.51
C ALA A 740 8.33 25.72 -22.15
N LEU A 741 8.97 24.80 -21.41
CA LEU A 741 8.58 24.43 -20.05
C LEU A 741 8.64 25.63 -19.10
N GLU A 742 9.74 26.39 -19.10
CA GLU A 742 9.87 27.59 -18.26
C GLU A 742 8.80 28.64 -18.57
N ARG A 743 8.47 28.85 -19.86
CA ARG A 743 7.37 29.75 -20.25
C ARG A 743 6.01 29.26 -19.80
N ALA A 744 5.73 27.95 -19.94
CA ALA A 744 4.48 27.35 -19.50
C ALA A 744 4.34 27.49 -17.98
N ARG A 745 5.42 27.24 -17.23
CA ARG A 745 5.47 27.42 -15.78
C ARG A 745 5.20 28.86 -15.36
N ALA A 746 5.92 29.83 -15.93
CA ALA A 746 5.73 31.25 -15.61
C ALA A 746 4.30 31.73 -15.91
N LEU A 747 3.71 31.25 -17.00
CA LEU A 747 2.31 31.54 -17.33
C LEU A 747 1.36 30.92 -16.30
N GLY A 748 1.60 29.67 -15.91
CA GLY A 748 0.83 28.98 -14.87
C GLY A 748 0.91 29.70 -13.51
N GLU A 749 2.09 30.11 -13.08
CA GLU A 749 2.29 30.87 -11.83
C GLU A 749 1.53 32.21 -11.87
N THR A 750 1.57 32.91 -13.01
CA THR A 750 0.83 34.17 -13.21
C THR A 750 -0.69 33.95 -13.09
N TYR A 751 -1.22 32.93 -13.77
CA TYR A 751 -2.65 32.65 -13.74
C TYR A 751 -3.11 32.05 -12.40
N LEU A 752 -2.25 31.32 -11.70
CA LEU A 752 -2.54 30.84 -10.35
C LEU A 752 -2.71 32.03 -9.41
N ALA A 753 -1.74 32.95 -9.37
CA ALA A 753 -1.83 34.14 -8.53
C ALA A 753 -3.09 34.98 -8.83
N TRP A 754 -3.42 35.15 -10.11
CA TRP A 754 -4.65 35.83 -10.54
C TRP A 754 -5.92 35.11 -10.08
N LEU A 755 -6.00 33.78 -10.21
CA LEU A 755 -7.14 33.00 -9.72
C LEU A 755 -7.25 33.03 -8.19
N GLU A 756 -6.12 33.01 -7.48
CA GLU A 756 -6.07 33.10 -6.02
C GLU A 756 -6.59 34.45 -5.50
N GLU A 757 -6.33 35.54 -6.21
CA GLU A 757 -6.90 36.85 -5.92
C GLU A 757 -8.44 36.82 -6.03
N HIS A 758 -8.98 36.30 -7.13
CA HIS A 758 -10.43 36.19 -7.33
C HIS A 758 -11.09 35.24 -6.32
N LEU A 759 -10.44 34.12 -6.00
CA LEU A 759 -10.89 33.20 -4.96
C LEU A 759 -10.92 33.90 -3.60
N GLY A 760 -9.90 34.69 -3.27
CA GLY A 760 -9.87 35.51 -2.05
C GLY A 760 -11.04 36.51 -1.98
N HIS A 761 -11.35 37.19 -3.08
CA HIS A 761 -12.52 38.08 -3.16
C HIS A 761 -13.85 37.34 -3.00
N ALA A 762 -14.00 36.16 -3.60
CA ALA A 762 -15.21 35.33 -3.43
C ALA A 762 -15.36 34.84 -1.98
N MET A 763 -14.27 34.40 -1.35
CA MET A 763 -14.27 34.02 0.07
C MET A 763 -14.61 35.19 0.98
N ALA A 764 -14.14 36.41 0.66
CA ALA A 764 -14.48 37.62 1.41
C ALA A 764 -15.96 37.98 1.30
N ARG A 765 -16.64 37.60 0.21
CA ARG A 765 -18.12 37.70 0.07
C ARG A 765 -18.86 36.59 0.81
N LEU A 766 -18.32 35.37 0.81
CA LEU A 766 -18.91 34.24 1.54
C LEU A 766 -18.87 34.47 3.06
N ALA A 767 -17.79 35.04 3.59
CA ALA A 767 -17.59 35.27 5.02
C ALA A 767 -18.76 36.00 5.72
N PRO A 768 -19.25 37.16 5.25
CA PRO A 768 -20.42 37.81 5.84
C PRO A 768 -21.74 37.11 5.51
N ALA A 769 -21.85 36.42 4.37
CA ALA A 769 -23.09 35.74 3.97
C ALA A 769 -23.33 34.44 4.77
N TRP A 770 -22.27 33.67 5.00
CA TRP A 770 -22.29 32.36 5.65
C TRP A 770 -20.98 32.11 6.44
N PRO A 771 -20.84 32.68 7.65
CA PRO A 771 -19.58 32.69 8.38
C PRO A 771 -19.01 31.30 8.72
N SER A 772 -19.87 30.36 9.12
CA SER A 772 -19.50 28.98 9.47
C SER A 772 -18.96 28.22 8.25
N MET A 773 -19.62 28.36 7.09
CA MET A 773 -19.17 27.74 5.84
C MET A 773 -17.90 28.38 5.31
N ALA A 774 -17.77 29.71 5.38
CA ALA A 774 -16.55 30.40 5.00
C ALA A 774 -15.33 29.90 5.78
N GLU A 775 -15.51 29.59 7.07
CA GLU A 775 -14.48 29.00 7.90
C GLU A 775 -14.06 27.59 7.42
N LYS A 776 -15.03 26.71 7.19
CA LYS A 776 -14.79 25.35 6.68
C LYS A 776 -14.04 25.40 5.35
N VAL A 777 -14.54 26.19 4.40
CA VAL A 777 -13.94 26.37 3.08
C VAL A 777 -12.53 26.95 3.18
N MET A 778 -12.30 27.95 4.04
CA MET A 778 -10.98 28.54 4.23
C MET A 778 -9.96 27.51 4.74
N ARG A 779 -10.34 26.64 5.69
CA ARG A 779 -9.46 25.55 6.12
C ARG A 779 -9.11 24.62 4.97
N ALA A 780 -10.09 24.18 4.18
CA ALA A 780 -9.85 23.32 3.03
C ALA A 780 -8.94 24.01 2.00
N VAL A 781 -9.15 25.30 1.72
CA VAL A 781 -8.32 26.06 0.78
C VAL A 781 -6.87 26.12 1.25
N HIS A 782 -6.63 26.41 2.54
CA HIS A 782 -5.29 26.48 3.09
C HIS A 782 -4.59 25.12 3.10
N VAL A 783 -5.30 24.05 3.47
CA VAL A 783 -4.76 22.68 3.44
C VAL A 783 -4.43 22.29 1.99
N GLY A 784 -5.36 22.46 1.05
CA GLY A 784 -5.12 22.15 -0.36
C GLY A 784 -3.92 22.90 -0.94
N ARG A 785 -3.77 24.19 -0.62
CA ARG A 785 -2.61 25.00 -1.06
C ARG A 785 -1.32 24.45 -0.49
N GLY A 786 -1.34 24.11 0.80
CA GLY A 786 -0.21 23.49 1.47
C GLY A 786 0.21 22.18 0.84
N VAL A 787 -0.75 21.32 0.51
CA VAL A 787 -0.50 20.02 -0.13
C VAL A 787 0.25 20.21 -1.45
N TYR A 788 -0.26 21.03 -2.36
CA TYR A 788 0.37 21.21 -3.68
C TYR A 788 1.65 22.06 -3.64
N ARG A 789 1.86 22.85 -2.59
CA ARG A 789 3.14 23.55 -2.35
C ARG A 789 4.22 22.59 -1.87
N CYS A 790 3.86 21.62 -1.01
CA CYS A 790 4.81 20.69 -0.41
C CYS A 790 5.08 19.48 -1.31
N ALA A 791 4.03 18.81 -1.80
CA ALA A 791 4.12 17.67 -2.71
C ALA A 791 2.74 17.37 -3.36
N HIS A 792 2.17 16.19 -3.10
CA HIS A 792 0.86 15.74 -3.58
C HIS A 792 0.15 14.90 -2.50
N TYR A 793 -1.17 14.76 -2.56
CA TYR A 793 -1.95 13.95 -1.62
C TYR A 793 -1.45 12.50 -1.51
N THR A 794 -0.96 11.93 -2.60
CA THR A 794 -0.46 10.54 -2.66
C THR A 794 0.98 10.39 -2.17
N THR A 795 1.72 11.48 -1.97
CA THR A 795 3.15 11.45 -1.63
C THR A 795 3.48 12.01 -0.25
N LEU A 796 2.63 12.87 0.33
CA LEU A 796 2.82 13.39 1.70
C LEU A 796 2.62 12.30 2.76
N SER A 797 3.58 12.16 3.67
CA SER A 797 3.47 11.29 4.84
C SER A 797 2.42 11.79 5.84
N SER A 798 2.05 10.95 6.83
CA SER A 798 1.13 11.36 7.90
C SER A 798 1.69 12.56 8.66
N GLU A 799 2.98 12.53 8.99
CA GLU A 799 3.66 13.57 9.75
C GLU A 799 3.66 14.91 8.99
N GLU A 800 3.99 14.90 7.71
CA GLU A 800 3.96 16.11 6.88
C GLU A 800 2.54 16.68 6.74
N MET A 801 1.54 15.80 6.58
CA MET A 801 0.15 16.24 6.50
C MET A 801 -0.31 16.88 7.82
N LEU A 802 -0.06 16.24 8.97
CA LEU A 802 -0.43 16.78 10.29
C LEU A 802 0.34 18.07 10.62
N ALA A 803 1.63 18.15 10.28
CA ALA A 803 2.42 19.36 10.42
C ALA A 803 1.80 20.52 9.63
N LEU A 804 1.38 20.25 8.38
CA LEU A 804 0.66 21.21 7.56
C LEU A 804 -0.65 21.66 8.21
N LEU A 805 -1.47 20.74 8.73
CA LEU A 805 -2.70 21.10 9.46
C LEU A 805 -2.40 22.01 10.66
N GLY A 806 -1.29 21.73 11.37
CA GLY A 806 -0.82 22.55 12.48
C GLY A 806 -0.37 23.96 12.08
N GLU A 807 0.29 24.12 10.94
CA GLU A 807 0.60 25.44 10.38
C GLU A 807 -0.68 26.24 10.10
N VAL A 808 -1.66 25.61 9.46
CA VAL A 808 -2.96 26.25 9.16
C VAL A 808 -3.69 26.64 10.45
N SER A 809 -3.64 25.79 11.48
CA SER A 809 -4.23 26.09 12.80
C SER A 809 -3.57 27.31 13.45
N ARG A 810 -2.24 27.40 13.40
CA ARG A 810 -1.46 28.47 14.06
C ARG A 810 -1.50 29.80 13.34
N ALA A 811 -1.64 29.80 12.01
CA ALA A 811 -1.73 31.02 11.20
C ALA A 811 -3.03 31.82 11.42
N ARG A 812 -3.99 31.25 12.14
CA ARG A 812 -5.31 31.83 12.34
C ARG A 812 -5.29 32.79 13.54
N PRO A 813 -5.79 34.05 13.41
CA PRO A 813 -5.97 34.91 14.56
C PRO A 813 -6.93 34.23 15.54
N ARG A 814 -6.53 34.08 16.81
CA ARG A 814 -7.43 33.61 17.86
C ARG A 814 -8.63 34.56 17.92
N ARG A 815 -9.80 34.09 17.49
CA ARG A 815 -11.06 34.71 17.90
C ARG A 815 -11.28 34.25 19.33
N ASP A 816 -11.18 35.17 20.28
CA ASP A 816 -11.63 34.89 21.63
C ASP A 816 -13.08 34.39 21.55
N PRO A 817 -13.44 33.29 22.23
CA PRO A 817 -14.81 32.85 22.29
C PRO A 817 -15.67 34.01 22.80
N PRO A 818 -16.90 34.21 22.28
CA PRO A 818 -17.80 35.21 22.85
C PRO A 818 -17.92 34.93 24.36
N ALA A 819 -17.55 35.92 25.16
CA ALA A 819 -17.57 35.80 26.61
C ALA A 819 -18.96 35.36 27.08
N ASN A 820 -19.04 34.17 27.67
CA ASN A 820 -20.12 33.63 28.50
C ASN A 820 -21.56 34.14 28.23
N ALA A 821 -22.34 33.37 27.47
CA ALA A 821 -23.81 33.42 27.52
C ALA A 821 -24.42 32.67 28.73
N LEU A 822 -23.58 32.16 29.65
CA LEU A 822 -24.01 31.50 30.89
C LEU A 822 -23.48 32.26 32.11
N ALA A 823 -23.96 33.49 32.30
CA ALA A 823 -23.92 34.17 33.59
C ALA A 823 -25.07 35.20 33.66
N ALA A 824 -26.30 34.71 33.88
CA ALA A 824 -27.28 35.51 34.61
C ALA A 824 -27.05 35.25 36.10
N PRO A 825 -26.97 36.31 36.91
CA PRO A 825 -27.97 36.42 37.96
C PRO A 825 -28.52 37.84 38.14
N GLY A 826 -29.83 37.91 38.39
CA GLY A 826 -30.41 38.81 39.39
C GLY A 826 -30.48 40.31 39.10
N SER A 827 -31.68 40.75 38.71
CA SER A 827 -32.38 42.00 39.08
C SER A 827 -31.58 43.22 39.61
N SER A 828 -31.73 44.36 38.94
CA SER A 828 -32.34 45.55 39.56
C SER A 828 -32.77 46.58 38.50
N ALA A 829 -33.86 47.27 38.79
CA ALA A 829 -34.64 48.11 37.90
C ALA A 829 -33.99 49.46 37.48
N SER A 830 -34.30 49.85 36.23
CA SER A 830 -34.63 51.22 35.72
C SER A 830 -33.64 52.40 35.81
N PRO A 831 -33.82 53.48 35.01
CA PRO A 831 -34.69 53.66 33.84
C PRO A 831 -34.01 54.23 32.57
N VAL A 832 -34.72 54.02 31.47
CA VAL A 832 -34.78 54.77 30.20
C VAL A 832 -34.15 56.18 30.21
N LYS A 833 -33.29 56.45 29.22
CA LYS A 833 -33.11 57.78 28.63
C LYS A 833 -33.04 57.68 27.09
N PRO A 834 -33.66 58.63 26.36
CA PRO A 834 -34.03 58.46 24.96
C PRO A 834 -32.93 58.88 23.97
N LEU A 835 -33.09 58.32 22.76
CA LEU A 835 -32.53 58.70 21.47
C LEU A 835 -32.24 60.21 21.30
N LEU A 836 -31.06 60.51 20.73
CA LEU A 836 -30.87 61.64 19.84
C LEU A 836 -30.03 61.21 18.62
N PRO A 837 -30.34 61.73 17.41
CA PRO A 837 -29.73 61.32 16.15
C PRO A 837 -28.51 62.18 15.81
N LEU A 838 -27.57 61.62 15.05
CA LEU A 838 -26.59 62.43 14.32
C LEU A 838 -26.58 62.05 12.85
N THR A 839 -27.24 62.90 12.08
CA THR A 839 -26.95 63.25 10.70
C THR A 839 -25.48 63.61 10.52
N GLY A 840 -24.87 63.22 9.40
CA GLY A 840 -23.56 63.73 9.01
C GLY A 840 -23.06 63.13 7.71
N THR A 841 -23.32 63.82 6.60
CA THR A 841 -22.74 63.65 5.28
C THR A 841 -21.22 63.79 5.29
N GLY A 842 -20.53 62.93 4.54
CA GLY A 842 -19.12 62.99 4.16
C GLY A 842 -18.81 61.91 3.15
#